data_AF-A0A8H7UN96-F1
#
_entry.id   AF-A0A8H7UN96-F1
#
_cell.length_a   1.000
_cell.length_b   1.000
_cell.length_c   1.000
_cell.angle_alpha   90.00
_cell.angle_beta   90.00
_cell.angle_gamma   90.00
#
_symmetry.space_group_name_H-M   'P 1'
#
loop_
_entity.id
_entity.type
_entity.pdbx_description
1 polymer ?
#
loop_
_entity_poly.entity_id
_entity_poly.type
_entity_poly.pdbx_seq_one_letter_code
_entity_poly.pdbx_strand_id
1 'polypeptide(L)'
;MVVGSVNGKFTELFTKAKAINSKHGPFEVLLCTGNFFGPEETTEDLSKLLNNEIDGNCFGKNLDILWPSLINVTSCSVPIHTYFIHGNIPIPAIAQSRIDQNDGELCDSVYFMGKRGLLKTTQALRIAFLSGSMDPEVYAGNELAKMEAEAEAEAEDGTAKTEVGIRYTIEDIKALKSTPVAQNMTAGVDILLTHEWPQDVHNMSSQSSDPTIESMSRPVAEIAATLAPRYHFAAAANSFYEREPYRNIPGFEPAGARSAQHVTRFIGLADVGNPQKARWFYAFNIAPMTEAPMSVLLAEPPNTTDFPLVSVLDPHMIGQKRQMEDGNGAFFWGEDGRDAKRRGKQAATGDEPPPGYVCKRCNVPGHFVRDCPQAKNASGSLPEGYVCRICNEPGHHIKQCPQAGQNKEPTKRGGPPEGYVCRICSEPGHWIQDCPVKEQQDKERDSNRQEIANRGTDACWFCLSNPKVTKHLITSIGNEVYATLAKGPLVSSAENNMPGGGHILLIPITHYETIQSIPMEAQVDVITELERFKSSLRRMFEKFGQDMVVTEISRHSGRNSLSHAHIQIMPIPKGKVDDLREILHKEGAKLGMKFQPQLPNDPSAHFFKMDLPDGESMIHHIQRGERFNLQFGRQALAKLMDIPERADWKACAQSEEEEKTEAQDFKAAFAEYDFNITGQ
;
A
#
# COMPACT_ATOMS: atom_id res chain seq x y z
N MET A 1 -23.63 -10.99 14.25
CA MET A 1 -23.73 -9.64 14.86
C MET A 1 -22.50 -9.40 15.69
N VAL A 2 -21.96 -8.17 15.70
CA VAL A 2 -20.75 -7.80 16.45
C VAL A 2 -21.06 -6.59 17.32
N VAL A 3 -20.57 -6.57 18.56
CA VAL A 3 -20.77 -5.49 19.53
C VAL A 3 -19.45 -5.07 20.15
N GLY A 4 -19.35 -3.80 20.54
CA GLY A 4 -18.19 -3.24 21.25
C GLY A 4 -18.08 -3.73 22.70
N SER A 5 -17.40 -2.96 23.55
CA SER A 5 -17.24 -3.33 24.96
C SER A 5 -18.58 -3.29 25.69
N VAL A 6 -18.90 -4.38 26.40
CA VAL A 6 -20.15 -4.55 27.14
C VAL A 6 -20.09 -3.88 28.50
N ASN A 7 -18.92 -3.87 29.14
CA ASN A 7 -18.67 -3.26 30.44
C ASN A 7 -19.69 -3.70 31.51
N GLY A 8 -20.09 -4.97 31.53
CA GLY A 8 -21.05 -5.52 32.51
C GLY A 8 -22.53 -5.21 32.22
N LYS A 9 -22.86 -4.46 31.16
CA LYS A 9 -24.25 -4.10 30.81
C LYS A 9 -24.99 -5.21 30.07
N PHE A 10 -25.05 -6.41 30.65
CA PHE A 10 -25.59 -7.62 30.02
C PHE A 10 -27.07 -7.48 29.62
N THR A 11 -27.88 -6.89 30.50
CA THR A 11 -29.32 -6.71 30.26
C THR A 11 -29.59 -5.84 29.04
N GLU A 12 -28.85 -4.74 28.87
CA GLU A 12 -28.98 -3.85 27.72
C GLU A 12 -28.55 -4.55 26.43
N LEU A 13 -27.41 -5.25 26.48
CA LEU A 13 -26.89 -6.04 25.37
C LEU A 13 -27.93 -7.06 24.87
N PHE A 14 -28.39 -7.96 25.74
CA PHE A 14 -29.26 -9.06 25.33
C PHE A 14 -30.68 -8.60 24.98
N THR A 15 -31.20 -7.56 25.63
CA THR A 15 -32.48 -6.96 25.24
C THR A 15 -32.41 -6.39 23.83
N LYS A 16 -31.34 -5.66 23.51
CA LYS A 16 -31.13 -5.13 22.17
C LYS A 16 -30.88 -6.24 21.16
N ALA A 17 -30.06 -7.24 21.50
CA ALA A 17 -29.76 -8.38 20.66
C ALA A 17 -31.03 -9.15 20.28
N LYS A 18 -31.89 -9.45 21.27
CA LYS A 18 -33.20 -10.09 21.06
C LYS A 18 -34.08 -9.26 20.13
N ALA A 19 -34.17 -7.95 20.35
CA ALA A 19 -34.97 -7.06 19.52
C ALA A 19 -34.49 -6.98 18.06
N ILE A 20 -33.17 -6.97 17.82
CA ILE A 20 -32.61 -6.97 16.46
C ILE A 20 -32.78 -8.35 15.82
N ASN A 21 -32.55 -9.44 16.57
CA ASN A 21 -32.73 -10.81 16.09
C ASN A 21 -34.17 -11.08 15.64
N SER A 22 -35.17 -10.62 16.40
CA SER A 22 -36.57 -10.76 16.01
C SER A 22 -36.95 -9.94 14.77
N LYS A 23 -36.23 -8.85 14.47
CA LYS A 23 -36.53 -7.95 13.34
C LYS A 23 -35.79 -8.33 12.06
N HIS A 24 -34.53 -8.76 12.18
CA HIS A 24 -33.61 -8.93 11.06
C HIS A 24 -32.91 -10.30 11.05
N GLY A 25 -33.12 -11.11 12.09
CA GLY A 25 -32.52 -12.43 12.21
C GLY A 25 -33.30 -13.52 11.47
N PRO A 26 -32.99 -14.80 11.75
CA PRO A 26 -32.10 -15.25 12.84
C PRO A 26 -30.62 -14.98 12.57
N PHE A 27 -29.92 -14.39 13.54
CA PHE A 27 -28.46 -14.31 13.54
C PHE A 27 -27.86 -15.58 14.15
N GLU A 28 -26.80 -16.08 13.53
CA GLU A 28 -26.14 -17.30 13.97
C GLU A 28 -25.21 -17.08 15.17
N VAL A 29 -24.50 -15.95 15.17
CA VAL A 29 -23.47 -15.66 16.16
C VAL A 29 -23.48 -14.20 16.59
N LEU A 30 -23.25 -13.96 17.88
CA LEU A 30 -22.99 -12.66 18.50
C LEU A 30 -21.52 -12.64 18.97
N LEU A 31 -20.75 -11.66 18.49
CA LEU A 31 -19.32 -11.49 18.82
C LEU A 31 -19.13 -10.20 19.63
N CYS A 32 -18.55 -10.30 20.84
CA CYS A 32 -18.25 -9.14 21.69
C CYS A 32 -16.75 -8.81 21.63
N THR A 33 -16.39 -7.60 21.20
CA THR A 33 -15.01 -7.23 20.80
C THR A 33 -14.25 -6.38 21.80
N GLY A 34 -14.52 -6.54 23.10
CA GLY A 34 -13.85 -5.76 24.13
C GLY A 34 -14.23 -6.21 25.53
N ASN A 35 -14.18 -5.31 26.50
CA ASN A 35 -14.48 -5.64 27.89
C ASN A 35 -15.90 -6.19 28.03
N PHE A 36 -16.02 -7.50 28.28
CA PHE A 36 -17.32 -8.12 28.52
C PHE A 36 -17.83 -7.78 29.93
N PHE A 37 -16.93 -7.85 30.92
CA PHE A 37 -17.13 -7.44 32.31
C PHE A 37 -16.76 -5.97 32.53
N GLY A 38 -17.26 -5.36 33.60
CA GLY A 38 -17.03 -3.93 33.89
C GLY A 38 -16.75 -3.67 35.37
N PRO A 39 -16.04 -2.57 35.71
CA PRO A 39 -15.81 -2.20 37.11
C PRO A 39 -17.08 -1.76 37.84
N GLU A 40 -18.10 -1.34 37.11
CA GLU A 40 -19.41 -0.92 37.63
C GLU A 40 -20.43 -2.07 37.69
N GLU A 41 -20.01 -3.31 37.42
CA GLU A 41 -20.94 -4.44 37.49
C GLU A 41 -21.36 -4.70 38.94
N THR A 42 -22.67 -4.82 39.16
CA THR A 42 -23.15 -5.24 40.47
C THR A 42 -22.97 -6.76 40.59
N THR A 43 -22.63 -7.26 41.78
CA THR A 43 -22.55 -8.72 42.04
C THR A 43 -23.88 -9.42 41.72
N GLU A 44 -24.98 -8.66 41.77
CA GLU A 44 -26.31 -9.10 41.36
C GLU A 44 -26.42 -9.33 39.84
N ASP A 45 -25.89 -8.43 39.00
CA ASP A 45 -25.92 -8.58 37.54
C ASP A 45 -25.06 -9.76 37.06
N LEU A 46 -23.89 -9.95 37.69
CA LEU A 46 -23.03 -11.10 37.41
C LEU A 46 -23.70 -12.42 37.83
N SER A 47 -24.32 -12.48 39.01
CA SER A 47 -25.04 -13.69 39.44
C SER A 47 -26.24 -13.99 38.55
N LYS A 48 -26.98 -12.98 38.09
CA LYS A 48 -28.07 -13.15 37.10
C LYS A 48 -27.56 -13.73 35.79
N LEU A 49 -26.43 -13.26 35.27
CA LEU A 49 -25.82 -13.82 34.07
C LEU A 49 -25.43 -15.30 34.26
N LEU A 50 -24.76 -15.62 35.36
CA LEU A 50 -24.28 -16.98 35.66
C LEU A 50 -25.43 -17.98 35.90
N ASN A 51 -26.57 -17.49 36.38
CA ASN A 51 -27.77 -18.28 36.64
C ASN A 51 -28.77 -18.31 35.45
N ASN A 52 -28.43 -17.69 34.31
CA ASN A 52 -29.32 -17.57 33.14
C ASN A 52 -30.64 -16.82 33.43
N GLU A 53 -30.58 -15.74 34.23
CA GLU A 53 -31.74 -14.95 34.69
C GLU A 53 -31.85 -13.57 34.02
N ILE A 54 -31.26 -13.37 32.84
CA ILE A 54 -31.24 -12.07 32.18
C ILE A 54 -32.55 -11.85 31.41
N ASP A 55 -33.46 -11.06 31.98
CA ASP A 55 -34.66 -10.59 31.28
C ASP A 55 -34.85 -9.07 31.42
N GLY A 56 -34.90 -8.37 30.28
CA GLY A 56 -35.27 -6.95 30.17
C GLY A 56 -36.78 -6.70 30.10
N ASN A 57 -37.61 -7.69 30.45
CA ASN A 57 -39.07 -7.61 30.36
C ASN A 57 -39.81 -7.73 31.70
N CYS A 58 -39.09 -7.72 32.84
CA CYS A 58 -39.68 -7.72 34.18
C CYS A 58 -39.81 -6.32 34.81
N PHE A 59 -39.39 -5.24 34.13
CA PHE A 59 -39.51 -3.87 34.65
C PHE A 59 -40.10 -2.93 33.61
N GLY A 60 -41.42 -2.68 33.73
CA GLY A 60 -42.01 -1.45 33.20
C GLY A 60 -43.42 -1.56 32.63
N LYS A 61 -44.41 -1.82 33.49
CA LYS A 61 -45.60 -0.96 33.64
C LYS A 61 -46.37 -1.38 34.88
N ASN A 62 -46.65 -0.42 35.76
CA ASN A 62 -47.66 -0.53 36.81
C ASN A 62 -48.89 -1.27 36.28
N LEU A 63 -49.18 -2.41 36.88
CA LEU A 63 -50.55 -2.87 37.04
C LEU A 63 -50.62 -3.58 38.40
N ASP A 64 -51.11 -2.84 39.39
CA ASP A 64 -51.95 -3.45 40.43
C ASP A 64 -52.92 -4.39 39.72
N ILE A 65 -52.80 -5.71 39.91
CA ILE A 65 -53.87 -6.72 39.96
C ILE A 65 -53.22 -8.08 40.26
N LEU A 66 -53.38 -8.48 41.53
CA LEU A 66 -53.65 -9.83 42.05
C LEU A 66 -53.50 -11.03 41.09
N TRP A 67 -52.49 -11.89 41.31
CA TRP A 67 -52.71 -13.33 41.55
C TRP A 67 -51.45 -14.02 42.13
N PRO A 68 -51.53 -14.66 43.31
CA PRO A 68 -50.50 -15.59 43.79
C PRO A 68 -50.72 -16.98 43.17
N SER A 69 -49.62 -17.70 42.92
CA SER A 69 -49.58 -19.12 42.50
C SER A 69 -49.63 -19.41 41.00
N LEU A 70 -48.51 -19.15 40.31
CA LEU A 70 -47.96 -19.97 39.20
C LEU A 70 -46.63 -19.33 38.77
N ILE A 71 -45.57 -19.54 39.56
CA ILE A 71 -44.21 -19.22 39.11
C ILE A 71 -43.83 -20.29 38.08
N ASN A 72 -44.20 -20.06 36.84
CA ASN A 72 -43.58 -20.75 35.71
C ASN A 72 -42.22 -20.06 35.51
N VAL A 73 -41.19 -20.58 36.19
CA VAL A 73 -39.79 -20.14 35.99
C VAL A 73 -39.47 -20.39 34.53
N THR A 74 -39.62 -19.37 33.70
CA THR A 74 -39.33 -19.44 32.28
C THR A 74 -37.83 -19.19 32.20
N SER A 75 -37.05 -20.27 32.03
CA SER A 75 -35.60 -20.19 31.85
C SER A 75 -35.30 -19.24 30.69
N CYS A 76 -34.67 -18.11 31.00
CA CYS A 76 -34.38 -17.06 30.02
C CYS A 76 -33.03 -17.36 29.37
N SER A 77 -33.07 -18.06 28.24
CA SER A 77 -31.86 -18.37 27.48
C SER A 77 -31.38 -17.16 26.67
N VAL A 78 -30.06 -17.04 26.57
CA VAL A 78 -29.39 -16.06 25.72
C VAL A 78 -29.85 -16.24 24.26
N PRO A 79 -30.29 -15.17 23.57
CA PRO A 79 -31.04 -15.30 22.32
C PRO A 79 -30.21 -15.73 21.11
N ILE A 80 -28.89 -15.60 21.16
CA ILE A 80 -27.94 -15.89 20.08
C ILE A 80 -26.67 -16.47 20.71
N HIS A 81 -26.06 -17.51 20.13
CA HIS A 81 -24.76 -18.01 20.58
C HIS A 81 -23.73 -16.88 20.60
N THR A 82 -23.24 -16.57 21.81
CA THR A 82 -22.43 -15.39 22.09
C THR A 82 -21.00 -15.81 22.40
N TYR A 83 -20.05 -15.25 21.66
CA TYR A 83 -18.62 -15.41 21.91
C TYR A 83 -18.03 -14.05 22.28
N PHE A 84 -17.18 -14.03 23.31
CA PHE A 84 -16.51 -12.81 23.72
C PHE A 84 -15.00 -13.00 23.82
N ILE A 85 -14.29 -11.93 23.45
CA ILE A 85 -12.91 -11.67 23.90
C ILE A 85 -12.96 -10.74 25.10
N HIS A 86 -11.86 -10.66 25.83
CA HIS A 86 -11.70 -9.72 26.94
C HIS A 86 -10.71 -8.61 26.55
N GLY A 87 -10.85 -7.43 27.16
CA GLY A 87 -10.03 -6.25 26.90
C GLY A 87 -9.00 -5.98 28.01
N ASN A 88 -9.10 -4.81 28.65
CA ASN A 88 -8.21 -4.40 29.74
C ASN A 88 -8.80 -4.56 31.16
N ILE A 89 -10.05 -5.05 31.30
CA ILE A 89 -10.72 -5.26 32.59
C ILE A 89 -10.75 -6.74 32.97
N PRO A 90 -10.10 -7.19 34.07
CA PRO A 90 -9.95 -8.61 34.40
C PRO A 90 -11.29 -9.34 34.47
N ILE A 91 -11.26 -10.63 34.10
CA ILE A 91 -12.41 -11.52 34.29
C ILE A 91 -12.57 -11.76 35.80
N PRO A 92 -13.79 -11.56 36.37
CA PRO A 92 -14.05 -11.83 37.78
C PRO A 92 -13.72 -13.29 38.15
N ALA A 93 -13.13 -13.51 39.32
CA ALA A 93 -12.66 -14.85 39.75
C ALA A 93 -13.77 -15.94 39.71
N ILE A 94 -15.01 -15.55 40.02
CA ILE A 94 -16.18 -16.44 39.95
C ILE A 94 -16.45 -16.86 38.50
N ALA A 95 -16.38 -15.92 37.56
CA ALA A 95 -16.56 -16.18 36.13
C ALA A 95 -15.40 -17.01 35.58
N GLN A 96 -14.15 -16.68 35.94
CA GLN A 96 -12.96 -17.41 35.53
C GLN A 96 -13.03 -18.88 35.98
N SER A 97 -13.38 -19.12 37.24
CA SER A 97 -13.51 -20.49 37.77
C SER A 97 -14.53 -21.33 37.00
N ARG A 98 -15.59 -20.71 36.49
CA ARG A 98 -16.64 -21.39 35.72
C ARG A 98 -16.22 -21.67 34.28
N ILE A 99 -15.54 -20.71 33.66
CA ILE A 99 -14.93 -20.85 32.33
C ILE A 99 -13.93 -22.02 32.34
N ASP A 100 -13.08 -22.10 33.37
CA ASP A 100 -12.07 -23.15 33.50
C ASP A 100 -12.69 -24.54 33.74
N GLN A 101 -13.84 -24.62 34.42
CA GLN A 101 -14.56 -25.87 34.68
C GLN A 101 -15.35 -26.37 33.48
N ASN A 102 -15.83 -25.47 32.62
CA ASN A 102 -16.76 -25.77 31.53
C ASN A 102 -16.17 -25.50 30.13
N ASP A 103 -14.85 -25.67 29.96
CA ASP A 103 -14.16 -25.57 28.66
C ASP A 103 -14.49 -24.28 27.87
N GLY A 104 -14.51 -23.14 28.57
CA GLY A 104 -14.80 -21.84 27.98
C GLY A 104 -16.26 -21.36 28.12
N GLU A 105 -17.19 -22.22 28.53
CA GLU A 105 -18.59 -21.84 28.71
C GLU A 105 -18.81 -21.10 30.04
N LEU A 106 -19.27 -19.85 29.95
CA LEU A 106 -19.58 -19.04 31.13
C LEU A 106 -20.99 -19.38 31.66
N CYS A 107 -21.96 -19.36 30.75
CA CYS A 107 -23.34 -19.75 30.95
C CYS A 107 -23.96 -20.17 29.62
N ASP A 108 -25.23 -20.57 29.61
CA ASP A 108 -25.86 -21.20 28.47
C ASP A 108 -25.74 -20.30 27.23
N SER A 109 -25.06 -20.80 26.20
CA SER A 109 -24.83 -20.07 24.94
C SER A 109 -23.92 -18.84 25.04
N VAL A 110 -23.11 -18.69 26.09
CA VAL A 110 -22.08 -17.64 26.23
C VAL A 110 -20.71 -18.26 26.47
N TYR A 111 -19.79 -18.05 25.52
CA TYR A 111 -18.48 -18.69 25.52
C TYR A 111 -17.35 -17.65 25.49
N PHE A 112 -16.37 -17.85 26.36
CA PHE A 112 -15.10 -17.15 26.28
C PHE A 112 -14.23 -17.79 25.20
N MET A 113 -13.72 -16.99 24.26
CA MET A 113 -12.90 -17.51 23.17
C MET A 113 -11.48 -17.90 23.62
N GLY A 114 -11.04 -17.42 24.78
CA GLY A 114 -9.67 -17.61 25.26
C GLY A 114 -8.77 -16.41 24.96
N LYS A 115 -7.47 -16.56 25.25
CA LYS A 115 -6.48 -15.49 25.09
C LYS A 115 -6.22 -15.15 23.62
N ARG A 116 -6.14 -16.17 22.76
CA ARG A 116 -5.92 -16.05 21.32
C ARG A 116 -6.34 -17.33 20.60
N GLY A 117 -6.65 -17.23 19.32
CA GLY A 117 -6.87 -18.41 18.49
C GLY A 117 -7.59 -18.15 17.19
N LEU A 118 -7.98 -19.25 16.54
CA LEU A 118 -8.78 -19.27 15.33
C LEU A 118 -10.00 -20.17 15.55
N LEU A 119 -11.16 -19.55 15.70
CA LEU A 119 -12.44 -20.24 15.76
C LEU A 119 -12.95 -20.51 14.35
N LYS A 120 -13.35 -21.75 14.06
CA LYS A 120 -14.04 -22.13 12.82
C LYS A 120 -15.47 -22.47 13.16
N THR A 121 -16.43 -21.76 12.59
CA THR A 121 -17.85 -22.08 12.80
C THR A 121 -18.24 -23.31 11.97
N THR A 122 -19.45 -23.83 12.22
CA THR A 122 -20.03 -24.95 11.44
C THR A 122 -20.19 -24.63 9.95
N GLN A 123 -20.33 -23.35 9.60
CA GLN A 123 -20.36 -22.85 8.23
C GLN A 123 -18.96 -22.50 7.70
N ALA A 124 -17.89 -23.01 8.31
CA ALA A 124 -16.51 -22.75 7.90
C ALA A 124 -16.06 -21.28 7.95
N LEU A 125 -16.78 -20.40 8.66
CA LEU A 125 -16.35 -19.02 8.89
C LEU A 125 -15.13 -19.01 9.81
N ARG A 126 -14.05 -18.33 9.40
CA ARG A 126 -12.78 -18.29 10.14
C ARG A 126 -12.66 -16.98 10.91
N ILE A 127 -12.76 -17.08 12.23
CA ILE A 127 -12.72 -15.94 13.16
C ILE A 127 -11.42 -16.03 13.96
N ALA A 128 -10.45 -15.18 13.64
CA ALA A 128 -9.26 -14.99 14.44
C ALA A 128 -9.56 -14.00 15.57
N PHE A 129 -8.94 -14.20 16.73
CA PHE A 129 -9.17 -13.33 17.87
C PHE A 129 -7.93 -13.18 18.75
N LEU A 130 -7.80 -12.00 19.37
CA LEU A 130 -6.81 -11.67 20.39
C LEU A 130 -7.50 -10.94 21.54
N SER A 131 -7.44 -11.54 22.72
CA SER A 131 -7.89 -10.93 23.97
C SER A 131 -6.74 -10.18 24.65
N GLY A 132 -7.07 -9.09 25.33
CA GLY A 132 -6.13 -8.32 26.13
C GLY A 132 -5.67 -6.99 25.51
N SER A 133 -4.78 -6.31 26.23
CA SER A 133 -4.12 -5.05 25.85
C SER A 133 -2.60 -5.15 25.85
N MET A 134 -1.94 -4.24 25.13
CA MET A 134 -0.48 -4.17 25.05
C MET A 134 0.09 -3.43 26.26
N ASP A 135 1.02 -4.08 26.95
CA ASP A 135 1.90 -3.40 27.90
C ASP A 135 3.35 -3.50 27.41
N PRO A 136 4.06 -2.37 27.21
CA PRO A 136 5.43 -2.37 26.71
C PRO A 136 6.42 -3.20 27.54
N GLU A 137 6.27 -3.25 28.86
CA GLU A 137 7.17 -3.95 29.78
C GLU A 137 6.97 -5.47 29.68
N VAL A 138 5.70 -5.90 29.63
CA VAL A 138 5.33 -7.31 29.47
C VAL A 138 5.63 -7.82 28.06
N TYR A 139 5.42 -6.98 27.04
CA TYR A 139 5.61 -7.36 25.63
C TYR A 139 7.08 -7.59 25.25
N ALA A 140 8.02 -6.82 25.83
CA ALA A 140 9.46 -6.91 25.53
C ALA A 140 10.14 -8.16 26.13
N GLY A 141 9.42 -8.96 26.93
CA GLY A 141 9.84 -10.30 27.35
C GLY A 141 10.89 -10.33 28.47
N ASN A 142 11.14 -9.23 29.18
CA ASN A 142 12.16 -9.21 30.23
C ASN A 142 11.65 -9.59 31.63
N GLU A 143 10.34 -9.57 31.89
CA GLU A 143 9.87 -9.76 33.28
C GLU A 143 8.66 -10.67 33.46
N LEU A 144 7.96 -11.17 32.43
CA LEU A 144 6.76 -11.98 32.68
C LEU A 144 7.07 -13.34 33.34
N ALA A 145 8.13 -14.04 32.93
CA ALA A 145 8.53 -15.29 33.58
C ALA A 145 9.06 -15.07 35.03
N LYS A 146 9.50 -13.86 35.36
CA LYS A 146 9.87 -13.47 36.73
C LYS A 146 8.64 -13.06 37.53
N MET A 147 7.73 -12.28 36.95
CA MET A 147 6.47 -11.87 37.56
C MET A 147 5.52 -13.06 37.76
N GLU A 148 5.48 -14.05 36.86
CA GLU A 148 4.74 -15.31 37.04
C GLU A 148 5.33 -16.13 38.19
N ALA A 149 6.67 -16.21 38.29
CA ALA A 149 7.36 -16.92 39.37
C ALA A 149 7.30 -16.20 40.72
N GLU A 150 7.29 -14.86 40.74
CA GLU A 150 7.18 -14.02 41.94
C GLU A 150 5.70 -13.91 42.39
N ALA A 151 4.74 -13.82 41.47
CA ALA A 151 3.31 -13.88 41.77
C ALA A 151 2.86 -15.27 42.25
N GLU A 152 3.45 -16.37 41.76
CA GLU A 152 3.24 -17.71 42.34
C GLU A 152 3.87 -17.85 43.74
N ALA A 153 4.91 -17.08 44.06
CA ALA A 153 5.56 -17.10 45.37
C ALA A 153 4.86 -16.22 46.42
N GLU A 154 4.11 -15.18 46.01
CA GLU A 154 3.45 -14.22 46.91
C GLU A 154 1.92 -14.35 47.04
N ALA A 155 1.25 -15.22 46.26
CA ALA A 155 -0.22 -15.34 46.28
C ALA A 155 -0.74 -16.38 47.31
N GLU A 156 -1.04 -15.93 48.54
CA GLU A 156 -1.96 -16.65 49.47
C GLU A 156 -3.45 -16.39 49.16
N ASP A 157 -3.76 -15.44 48.27
CA ASP A 157 -5.13 -15.12 47.84
C ASP A 157 -5.13 -14.90 46.32
N GLY A 158 -5.98 -15.61 45.59
CA GLY A 158 -5.90 -15.85 44.13
C GLY A 158 -6.07 -14.65 43.18
N THR A 159 -5.76 -13.44 43.61
CA THR A 159 -5.91 -12.17 42.89
C THR A 159 -4.75 -11.87 41.91
N ALA A 160 -3.56 -12.44 42.10
CA ALA A 160 -2.41 -12.18 41.23
C ALA A 160 -2.48 -12.89 39.85
N LYS A 161 -3.24 -14.00 39.74
CA LYS A 161 -3.44 -14.71 38.45
C LYS A 161 -4.25 -13.89 37.45
N THR A 162 -5.05 -12.94 37.92
CA THR A 162 -6.00 -12.18 37.10
C THR A 162 -5.35 -11.06 36.27
N GLU A 163 -4.24 -10.46 36.71
CA GLU A 163 -3.60 -9.36 35.98
C GLU A 163 -2.80 -9.83 34.74
N VAL A 164 -2.22 -11.03 34.80
CA VAL A 164 -1.44 -11.62 33.69
C VAL A 164 -2.33 -12.03 32.50
N GLY A 165 -3.61 -12.36 32.77
CA GLY A 165 -4.59 -12.73 31.74
C GLY A 165 -5.05 -11.57 30.85
N ILE A 166 -4.81 -10.33 31.28
CA ILE A 166 -5.25 -9.10 30.60
C ILE A 166 -4.29 -8.69 29.49
N ARG A 167 -3.04 -9.18 29.52
CA ARG A 167 -1.98 -8.72 28.62
C ARG A 167 -1.56 -9.84 27.70
N TYR A 168 -1.52 -9.56 26.40
CA TYR A 168 -0.97 -10.50 25.43
C TYR A 168 0.55 -10.33 25.30
N THR A 169 1.24 -11.44 25.04
CA THR A 169 2.70 -11.48 24.96
C THR A 169 3.20 -11.54 23.52
N ILE A 170 4.51 -11.39 23.33
CA ILE A 170 5.11 -11.60 22.01
C ILE A 170 4.93 -13.03 21.49
N GLU A 171 4.84 -14.02 22.38
CA GLU A 171 4.57 -15.42 22.02
C GLU A 171 3.15 -15.58 21.52
N ASP A 172 2.20 -14.87 22.12
CA ASP A 172 0.82 -14.85 21.70
C ASP A 172 0.67 -14.33 20.26
N ILE A 173 1.35 -13.23 19.95
CA ILE A 173 1.41 -12.65 18.61
C ILE A 173 2.06 -13.61 17.63
N LYS A 174 3.24 -14.15 17.96
CA LYS A 174 3.98 -15.08 17.10
C LYS A 174 3.16 -16.31 16.75
N ALA A 175 2.44 -16.85 17.73
CA ALA A 175 1.68 -18.07 17.54
C ALA A 175 0.34 -17.84 16.82
N LEU A 176 -0.25 -16.65 16.91
CA LEU A 176 -1.32 -16.24 15.98
C LEU A 176 -0.80 -16.12 14.54
N LYS A 177 0.36 -15.48 14.35
CA LYS A 177 0.99 -15.34 13.02
C LYS A 177 1.39 -16.67 12.39
N SER A 178 1.77 -17.67 13.20
CA SER A 178 2.11 -19.01 12.71
C SER A 178 0.91 -19.93 12.50
N THR A 179 -0.32 -19.44 12.72
CA THR A 179 -1.54 -20.24 12.54
C THR A 179 -1.62 -20.75 11.09
N PRO A 180 -1.62 -22.08 10.87
CA PRO A 180 -1.55 -22.64 9.54
C PRO A 180 -2.84 -22.37 8.76
N VAL A 181 -2.72 -21.63 7.66
CA VAL A 181 -3.74 -21.55 6.61
C VAL A 181 -3.46 -22.68 5.62
N ALA A 182 -4.43 -23.55 5.37
CA ALA A 182 -4.21 -24.70 4.49
C ALA A 182 -3.76 -24.24 3.10
N GLN A 183 -2.76 -24.91 2.52
CA GLN A 183 -2.05 -24.50 1.29
C GLN A 183 -2.93 -24.31 0.05
N ASN A 184 -4.15 -24.88 0.05
CA ASN A 184 -5.12 -24.81 -1.04
C ASN A 184 -6.22 -23.76 -0.83
N MET A 185 -6.19 -23.02 0.28
CA MET A 185 -7.22 -22.04 0.63
C MET A 185 -6.78 -20.61 0.30
N THR A 186 -7.75 -19.74 0.07
CA THR A 186 -7.53 -18.28 0.00
C THR A 186 -6.88 -17.81 1.29
N ALA A 187 -5.74 -17.13 1.15
CA ALA A 187 -4.99 -16.61 2.28
C ALA A 187 -5.77 -15.53 3.03
N GLY A 188 -5.58 -15.50 4.34
CA GLY A 188 -6.26 -14.61 5.27
C GLY A 188 -7.44 -15.24 6.02
N VAL A 189 -8.14 -14.42 6.81
CA VAL A 189 -9.28 -14.83 7.67
C VAL A 189 -10.54 -14.02 7.36
N ASP A 190 -11.71 -14.54 7.72
CA ASP A 190 -12.98 -13.83 7.48
C ASP A 190 -13.14 -12.65 8.44
N ILE A 191 -12.87 -12.90 9.73
CA ILE A 191 -13.03 -11.90 10.78
C ILE A 191 -11.81 -11.93 11.70
N LEU A 192 -11.30 -10.76 12.08
CA LEU A 192 -10.35 -10.57 13.17
C LEU A 192 -11.02 -9.74 14.28
N LEU A 193 -11.01 -10.27 15.50
CA LEU A 193 -11.50 -9.59 16.70
C LEU A 193 -10.32 -9.20 17.59
N THR A 194 -10.19 -7.92 17.91
CA THR A 194 -9.21 -7.43 18.88
C THR A 194 -9.87 -6.45 19.82
N HIS A 195 -9.36 -6.29 21.04
CA HIS A 195 -9.83 -5.20 21.90
C HIS A 195 -9.25 -3.87 21.41
N GLU A 196 -7.92 -3.78 21.35
CA GLU A 196 -7.17 -2.60 20.89
C GLU A 196 -7.26 -2.41 19.38
N TRP A 197 -7.06 -1.18 18.95
CA TRP A 197 -7.05 -0.83 17.53
C TRP A 197 -5.66 -1.10 16.94
N PRO A 198 -5.57 -1.49 15.67
CA PRO A 198 -4.28 -1.57 15.00
C PRO A 198 -3.67 -0.16 14.91
N GLN A 199 -2.39 -0.04 15.25
CA GLN A 199 -1.65 1.21 15.04
C GLN A 199 -1.69 1.62 13.57
N ASP A 200 -1.78 2.93 13.32
CA ASP A 200 -1.84 3.56 12.00
C ASP A 200 -3.11 3.29 11.18
N VAL A 201 -4.13 2.65 11.75
CA VAL A 201 -5.37 2.33 11.03
C VAL A 201 -6.07 3.55 10.43
N HIS A 202 -5.85 4.73 11.01
CA HIS A 202 -6.40 5.99 10.54
C HIS A 202 -5.72 6.55 9.29
N ASN A 203 -4.52 6.06 8.94
CA ASN A 203 -3.79 6.58 7.81
C ASN A 203 -4.56 6.39 6.50
N MET A 204 -4.44 7.39 5.63
CA MET A 204 -5.01 7.41 4.29
C MET A 204 -6.55 7.31 4.26
N SER A 205 -7.22 7.49 5.40
CA SER A 205 -8.67 7.52 5.52
C SER A 205 -9.20 8.94 5.33
N SER A 206 -10.36 9.08 4.68
CA SER A 206 -11.06 10.37 4.62
C SER A 206 -11.96 10.60 5.84
N GLN A 207 -12.16 9.56 6.66
CA GLN A 207 -12.99 9.61 7.86
C GLN A 207 -12.26 10.32 9.00
N SER A 208 -12.89 11.34 9.57
CA SER A 208 -12.39 12.01 10.77
C SER A 208 -12.40 11.04 11.95
N SER A 209 -11.25 10.81 12.55
CA SER A 209 -11.12 10.11 13.82
C SER A 209 -11.00 11.10 14.97
N ASP A 210 -11.43 10.68 16.16
CA ASP A 210 -11.16 11.43 17.38
C ASP A 210 -9.63 11.42 17.64
N PRO A 211 -8.98 12.59 17.78
CA PRO A 211 -7.53 12.66 18.05
C PRO A 211 -7.14 12.11 19.43
N THR A 212 -8.09 11.77 20.30
CA THR A 212 -7.85 11.26 21.66
C THR A 212 -7.80 9.72 21.76
N ILE A 213 -7.80 8.99 20.64
CA ILE A 213 -7.72 7.53 20.64
C ILE A 213 -6.31 7.09 21.02
N GLU A 214 -6.07 6.85 22.31
CA GLU A 214 -4.78 6.41 22.85
C GLU A 214 -4.55 4.89 22.72
N SER A 215 -5.62 4.09 22.58
CA SER A 215 -5.55 2.63 22.62
C SER A 215 -5.30 1.98 21.24
N MET A 216 -4.15 2.31 20.65
CA MET A 216 -3.64 1.73 19.40
C MET A 216 -2.38 0.90 19.64
N SER A 217 -2.27 -0.26 19.00
CA SER A 217 -1.19 -1.22 19.23
C SER A 217 -0.49 -1.67 17.94
N ARG A 218 0.85 -1.59 17.94
CA ARG A 218 1.70 -2.13 16.87
C ARG A 218 1.54 -3.64 16.70
N PRO A 219 1.62 -4.48 17.76
CA PRO A 219 1.32 -5.91 17.65
C PRO A 219 0.01 -6.25 16.94
N VAL A 220 -1.05 -5.49 17.20
CA VAL A 220 -2.36 -5.68 16.55
C VAL A 220 -2.27 -5.33 15.06
N ALA A 221 -1.55 -4.26 14.70
CA ALA A 221 -1.27 -3.95 13.30
C ALA A 221 -0.48 -5.08 12.61
N GLU A 222 0.49 -5.68 13.29
CA GLU A 222 1.25 -6.80 12.73
C GLU A 222 0.38 -8.05 12.49
N ILE A 223 -0.58 -8.33 13.38
CA ILE A 223 -1.54 -9.42 13.19
C ILE A 223 -2.47 -9.13 12.02
N ALA A 224 -3.01 -7.91 11.95
CA ALA A 224 -3.89 -7.51 10.86
C ALA A 224 -3.18 -7.60 9.49
N ALA A 225 -1.90 -7.21 9.44
CA ALA A 225 -1.05 -7.35 8.27
C ALA A 225 -0.82 -8.82 7.87
N THR A 226 -0.47 -9.69 8.83
CA THR A 226 -0.19 -11.11 8.56
C THR A 226 -1.44 -11.93 8.24
N LEU A 227 -2.53 -11.71 8.97
CA LEU A 227 -3.76 -12.48 8.84
C LEU A 227 -4.71 -11.92 7.77
N ALA A 228 -4.47 -10.72 7.25
CA ALA A 228 -5.25 -10.06 6.20
C ALA A 228 -6.76 -10.36 6.34
N PRO A 229 -7.43 -9.87 7.40
CA PRO A 229 -8.84 -10.20 7.64
C PRO A 229 -9.78 -9.51 6.64
N ARG A 230 -10.92 -10.09 6.28
CA ARG A 230 -11.93 -9.34 5.50
C ARG A 230 -12.61 -8.26 6.35
N TYR A 231 -12.85 -8.57 7.61
CA TYR A 231 -13.38 -7.63 8.60
C TYR A 231 -12.52 -7.66 9.85
N HIS A 232 -12.13 -6.49 10.34
CA HIS A 232 -11.44 -6.31 11.61
C HIS A 232 -12.29 -5.43 12.51
N PHE A 233 -12.75 -5.99 13.63
CA PHE A 233 -13.51 -5.28 14.64
C PHE A 233 -12.68 -5.03 15.90
N ALA A 234 -12.78 -3.81 16.44
CA ALA A 234 -12.12 -3.43 17.68
C ALA A 234 -12.97 -2.48 18.54
N ALA A 235 -12.69 -2.36 19.84
CA ALA A 235 -13.56 -1.62 20.77
C ALA A 235 -12.87 -0.70 21.81
N ALA A 236 -11.54 -0.76 21.96
CA ALA A 236 -10.87 -0.06 23.07
C ALA A 236 -11.00 1.48 23.07
N ALA A 237 -11.31 2.08 21.92
CA ALA A 237 -11.44 3.54 21.80
C ALA A 237 -12.77 4.12 22.32
N ASN A 238 -13.74 3.27 22.71
CA ASN A 238 -15.11 3.68 23.07
C ASN A 238 -15.73 4.69 22.08
N SER A 239 -15.46 4.49 20.79
CA SER A 239 -15.92 5.38 19.73
C SER A 239 -16.25 4.56 18.49
N PHE A 240 -17.27 5.01 17.76
CA PHE A 240 -17.62 4.40 16.49
C PHE A 240 -16.76 4.98 15.38
N TYR A 241 -16.03 4.13 14.68
CA TYR A 241 -15.21 4.51 13.54
C TYR A 241 -15.28 3.45 12.46
N GLU A 242 -15.83 3.81 11.31
CA GLU A 242 -15.90 2.94 10.15
C GLU A 242 -15.11 3.61 9.04
N ARG A 243 -13.89 3.12 8.79
CA ARG A 243 -13.07 3.63 7.68
C ARG A 243 -13.38 2.90 6.40
N GLU A 244 -12.97 3.51 5.29
CA GLU A 244 -13.04 2.86 4.00
C GLU A 244 -12.22 1.56 4.00
N PRO A 245 -12.59 0.58 3.15
CA PRO A 245 -11.78 -0.62 2.98
C PRO A 245 -10.33 -0.28 2.62
N TYR A 246 -9.38 -1.15 2.96
CA TYR A 246 -7.99 -1.03 2.51
C TYR A 246 -7.46 -2.28 1.82
N ARG A 247 -6.51 -2.06 0.92
CA ARG A 247 -5.76 -3.13 0.22
C ARG A 247 -4.78 -3.81 1.18
N ASN A 248 -4.78 -5.13 1.21
CA ASN A 248 -3.72 -5.91 1.85
C ASN A 248 -2.51 -5.98 0.93
N ILE A 249 -1.30 -6.03 1.49
CA ILE A 249 -0.04 -6.11 0.74
C ILE A 249 0.64 -7.47 0.91
N PRO A 250 1.27 -8.00 -0.15
CA PRO A 250 2.00 -9.25 -0.06
C PRO A 250 3.33 -9.07 0.69
N GLY A 251 3.78 -10.12 1.36
CA GLY A 251 5.06 -10.18 2.08
C GLY A 251 4.93 -10.35 3.60
N PHE A 252 3.72 -10.32 4.15
CA PHE A 252 3.44 -10.54 5.57
C PHE A 252 2.82 -11.90 5.87
N GLU A 253 2.48 -12.67 4.83
CA GLU A 253 1.76 -13.93 4.98
C GLU A 253 2.64 -15.05 5.57
N PRO A 254 2.05 -16.02 6.28
CA PRO A 254 2.77 -17.19 6.76
C PRO A 254 3.44 -17.96 5.60
N ALA A 255 4.60 -18.57 5.86
CA ALA A 255 5.40 -19.26 4.84
C ALA A 255 4.56 -20.34 4.09
N GLY A 256 4.45 -20.18 2.77
CA GLY A 256 3.69 -21.09 1.90
C GLY A 256 2.22 -20.74 1.69
N ALA A 257 1.70 -19.66 2.30
CA ALA A 257 0.39 -19.12 1.98
C ALA A 257 0.42 -18.33 0.65
N ARG A 258 -0.73 -18.32 -0.05
CA ARG A 258 -0.93 -17.42 -1.21
C ARG A 258 -1.01 -15.97 -0.73
N SER A 259 -0.90 -15.01 -1.64
CA SER A 259 -1.13 -13.62 -1.25
C SER A 259 -2.61 -13.31 -1.08
N ALA A 260 -2.95 -12.58 -0.03
CA ALA A 260 -4.31 -12.10 0.19
C ALA A 260 -4.63 -10.99 -0.83
N GLN A 261 -5.65 -11.21 -1.66
CA GLN A 261 -6.06 -10.26 -2.71
C GLN A 261 -7.37 -9.52 -2.37
N HIS A 262 -8.04 -9.91 -1.30
CA HIS A 262 -9.24 -9.22 -0.82
C HIS A 262 -8.86 -7.98 0.00
N VAL A 263 -9.82 -7.08 0.13
CA VAL A 263 -9.73 -5.86 0.95
C VAL A 263 -10.16 -6.12 2.39
N THR A 264 -9.57 -5.37 3.32
CA THR A 264 -9.92 -5.39 4.76
C THR A 264 -10.84 -4.23 5.10
N ARG A 265 -11.91 -4.48 5.87
CA ARG A 265 -12.78 -3.44 6.45
C ARG A 265 -12.52 -3.34 7.94
N PHE A 266 -12.12 -2.16 8.41
CA PHE A 266 -11.93 -1.92 9.82
C PHE A 266 -13.11 -1.15 10.42
N ILE A 267 -13.67 -1.68 11.50
CA ILE A 267 -14.78 -1.07 12.25
C ILE A 267 -14.43 -1.04 13.74
N GLY A 268 -14.25 0.17 14.26
CA GLY A 268 -14.23 0.48 15.68
C GLY A 268 -15.65 0.64 16.22
N LEU A 269 -15.98 -0.05 17.31
CA LEU A 269 -17.29 0.00 17.96
C LEU A 269 -17.19 0.71 19.31
N ALA A 270 -18.19 1.54 19.61
CA ALA A 270 -18.33 2.18 20.92
C ALA A 270 -18.83 1.19 21.99
N ASP A 271 -18.82 1.63 23.25
CA ASP A 271 -19.29 0.81 24.36
C ASP A 271 -20.83 0.68 24.37
N VAL A 272 -21.31 -0.45 24.89
CA VAL A 272 -22.74 -0.69 25.10
C VAL A 272 -23.31 0.37 26.05
N GLY A 273 -24.44 0.95 25.68
CA GLY A 273 -25.11 1.97 26.49
C GLY A 273 -24.25 3.20 26.75
N ASN A 274 -23.37 3.58 25.80
CA ASN A 274 -22.57 4.79 25.92
C ASN A 274 -23.46 6.06 25.95
N PRO A 275 -23.08 7.10 26.71
CA PRO A 275 -23.90 8.31 26.87
C PRO A 275 -24.00 9.14 25.58
N GLN A 276 -23.00 9.02 24.69
CA GLN A 276 -22.92 9.74 23.42
C GLN A 276 -23.88 9.17 22.36
N LYS A 277 -24.54 8.03 22.64
CA LYS A 277 -25.37 7.26 21.70
C LYS A 277 -24.64 6.91 20.40
N ALA A 278 -23.31 6.80 20.48
CA ALA A 278 -22.47 6.29 19.40
C ALA A 278 -22.83 4.84 19.09
N ARG A 279 -22.62 4.42 17.84
CA ARG A 279 -22.99 3.09 17.38
C ARG A 279 -22.06 2.04 17.99
N TRP A 280 -22.63 1.16 18.81
CA TRP A 280 -21.90 0.10 19.53
C TRP A 280 -22.16 -1.31 18.98
N PHE A 281 -23.00 -1.45 17.94
CA PHE A 281 -23.29 -2.74 17.30
C PHE A 281 -23.26 -2.65 15.77
N TYR A 282 -22.85 -3.75 15.15
CA TYR A 282 -22.80 -3.93 13.71
C TYR A 282 -23.35 -5.31 13.32
N ALA A 283 -24.36 -5.33 12.46
CA ALA A 283 -25.00 -6.56 11.98
C ALA A 283 -24.88 -6.62 10.45
N PHE A 284 -24.41 -7.74 9.93
CA PHE A 284 -24.16 -7.95 8.51
C PHE A 284 -24.17 -9.43 8.17
N ASN A 285 -24.32 -9.73 6.88
CA ASN A 285 -24.22 -11.07 6.33
C ASN A 285 -22.86 -11.23 5.65
N ILE A 286 -22.23 -12.39 5.85
CA ILE A 286 -20.94 -12.71 5.24
C ILE A 286 -20.95 -14.17 4.77
N ALA A 287 -20.63 -14.38 3.50
CA ALA A 287 -20.30 -15.71 3.00
C ALA A 287 -18.85 -16.04 3.39
N PRO A 288 -18.55 -17.22 3.96
CA PRO A 288 -17.19 -17.66 4.27
C PRO A 288 -16.28 -17.60 3.05
N MET A 289 -15.01 -17.26 3.23
CA MET A 289 -14.02 -17.22 2.15
C MET A 289 -13.88 -18.53 1.38
N THR A 290 -14.21 -19.66 2.01
CA THR A 290 -14.20 -20.99 1.36
C THR A 290 -15.31 -21.19 0.36
N GLU A 291 -16.43 -20.49 0.53
CA GLU A 291 -17.66 -20.68 -0.24
C GLU A 291 -17.96 -19.47 -1.13
N ALA A 292 -17.44 -18.29 -0.77
CA ALA A 292 -17.65 -17.07 -1.51
C ALA A 292 -17.02 -17.15 -2.92
N PRO A 293 -17.73 -16.69 -3.97
CA PRO A 293 -17.16 -16.65 -5.31
C PRO A 293 -15.98 -15.69 -5.36
N MET A 294 -14.95 -16.05 -6.12
CA MET A 294 -13.73 -15.24 -6.25
C MET A 294 -14.02 -13.79 -6.69
N SER A 295 -15.04 -13.55 -7.50
CA SER A 295 -15.44 -12.19 -7.90
C SER A 295 -15.88 -11.32 -6.72
N VAL A 296 -16.52 -11.90 -5.69
CA VAL A 296 -16.93 -11.18 -4.49
C VAL A 296 -15.76 -10.95 -3.54
N LEU A 297 -14.83 -11.91 -3.47
CA LEU A 297 -13.62 -11.76 -2.66
C LEU A 297 -12.65 -10.72 -3.23
N LEU A 298 -12.57 -10.62 -4.55
CA LEU A 298 -11.73 -9.67 -5.28
C LEU A 298 -12.43 -8.33 -5.57
N ALA A 299 -13.69 -8.17 -5.15
CA ALA A 299 -14.41 -6.93 -5.34
C ALA A 299 -13.82 -5.83 -4.45
N GLU A 300 -13.27 -4.79 -5.08
CA GLU A 300 -12.71 -3.63 -4.41
C GLU A 300 -13.68 -2.46 -4.55
N PRO A 301 -14.29 -1.99 -3.44
CA PRO A 301 -15.13 -0.81 -3.49
C PRO A 301 -14.36 0.43 -3.98
N PRO A 302 -15.01 1.39 -4.66
CA PRO A 302 -14.34 2.53 -5.28
C PRO A 302 -13.65 3.46 -4.28
N ASN A 303 -14.08 3.44 -3.00
CA ASN A 303 -13.46 4.19 -1.92
C ASN A 303 -12.30 3.45 -1.22
N THR A 304 -11.83 2.32 -1.77
CA THR A 304 -10.75 1.54 -1.15
C THR A 304 -9.45 2.34 -1.08
N THR A 305 -8.87 2.40 0.11
CA THR A 305 -7.62 3.08 0.43
C THR A 305 -6.42 2.12 0.34
N ASP A 306 -5.21 2.68 0.32
CA ASP A 306 -3.99 1.89 0.43
C ASP A 306 -3.77 1.34 1.86
N PHE A 307 -2.82 0.42 1.99
CA PHE A 307 -2.52 -0.30 3.23
C PHE A 307 -2.10 0.66 4.36
N PRO A 308 -2.90 0.84 5.43
CA PRO A 308 -2.71 1.91 6.41
C PRO A 308 -1.61 1.61 7.45
N LEU A 309 -1.25 0.34 7.66
CA LEU A 309 -0.43 -0.13 8.79
C LEU A 309 1.08 0.08 8.58
N VAL A 310 1.49 1.33 8.41
CA VAL A 310 2.87 1.70 8.02
C VAL A 310 3.94 1.34 9.05
N SER A 311 3.62 1.32 10.34
CA SER A 311 4.53 0.92 11.44
C SER A 311 5.03 -0.53 11.35
N VAL A 312 4.34 -1.37 10.57
CA VAL A 312 4.66 -2.79 10.40
C VAL A 312 5.65 -3.02 9.24
N LEU A 313 5.86 -2.03 8.38
CA LEU A 313 6.73 -2.15 7.21
C LEU A 313 8.22 -2.14 7.63
N ASP A 314 8.96 -3.20 7.26
CA ASP A 314 10.41 -3.31 7.51
C ASP A 314 11.17 -2.21 6.73
N PRO A 315 12.13 -1.48 7.34
CA PRO A 315 13.03 -0.58 6.62
C PRO A 315 13.74 -1.22 5.41
N HIS A 316 13.92 -2.55 5.38
CA HIS A 316 14.45 -3.26 4.20
C HIS A 316 13.38 -3.59 3.14
N MET A 317 12.10 -3.72 3.52
CA MET A 317 10.93 -3.74 2.61
C MET A 317 10.64 -2.33 2.05
N ILE A 318 11.06 -1.29 2.78
CA ILE A 318 11.30 0.08 2.31
C ILE A 318 12.63 0.10 1.52
N GLY A 319 12.75 -0.78 0.53
CA GLY A 319 13.78 -0.79 -0.52
C GLY A 319 15.24 -0.66 -0.05
N GLN A 320 16.00 -1.75 -0.18
CA GLN A 320 17.46 -1.67 -0.33
C GLN A 320 17.85 -0.50 -1.25
N LYS A 321 18.36 0.58 -0.66
CA LYS A 321 19.15 1.60 -1.33
C LYS A 321 20.31 0.88 -2.00
N ARG A 322 20.23 0.66 -3.32
CA ARG A 322 21.44 0.88 -4.12
C ARG A 322 21.79 2.34 -3.89
N GLN A 323 23.02 2.61 -3.46
CA GLN A 323 23.62 3.91 -3.65
C GLN A 323 23.63 4.19 -5.16
N MET A 324 22.54 4.78 -5.64
CA MET A 324 22.63 5.74 -6.74
C MET A 324 23.34 6.94 -6.15
N GLU A 325 24.45 7.31 -6.77
CA GLU A 325 25.01 8.64 -6.63
C GLU A 325 23.87 9.67 -6.74
N ASP A 326 23.91 10.67 -5.86
CA ASP A 326 22.91 11.73 -5.76
C ASP A 326 22.64 12.38 -7.11
N GLY A 327 21.53 11.97 -7.72
CA GLY A 327 20.85 12.69 -8.79
C GLY A 327 19.50 13.16 -8.26
N ASN A 328 19.49 14.21 -7.43
CA ASN A 328 18.29 15.01 -7.23
C ASN A 328 17.84 15.55 -8.60
N GLY A 329 16.55 15.40 -8.92
CA GLY A 329 15.91 15.82 -10.17
C GLY A 329 15.78 17.34 -10.35
N ALA A 330 16.83 18.10 -10.04
CA ALA A 330 17.04 19.44 -10.59
C ALA A 330 17.60 19.27 -12.00
N PHE A 331 16.80 19.63 -13.00
CA PHE A 331 17.23 19.66 -14.39
C PHE A 331 18.13 20.89 -14.60
N PHE A 332 19.43 20.66 -14.75
CA PHE A 332 20.43 21.65 -15.15
C PHE A 332 21.24 21.08 -16.32
N TRP A 333 21.25 21.75 -17.49
CA TRP A 333 22.25 21.54 -18.55
C TRP A 333 22.57 22.86 -19.28
N GLY A 334 23.88 23.11 -19.41
CA GLY A 334 24.57 24.21 -20.10
C GLY A 334 25.41 25.03 -19.10
N GLU A 335 26.73 25.08 -19.09
CA GLU A 335 27.87 24.71 -19.97
C GLU A 335 29.03 24.25 -19.03
N ASP A 336 29.98 23.36 -19.35
CA ASP A 336 31.08 23.52 -20.30
C ASP A 336 31.87 22.20 -20.44
N GLY A 337 32.54 22.03 -21.58
CA GLY A 337 33.29 20.84 -21.94
C GLY A 337 34.41 20.46 -20.96
N ARG A 338 34.41 19.19 -20.55
CA ARG A 338 35.57 18.32 -20.28
C ARG A 338 35.05 17.03 -19.62
N ASP A 339 34.76 15.99 -20.40
CA ASP A 339 34.88 14.58 -19.93
C ASP A 339 34.61 13.56 -21.05
N ALA A 340 35.40 13.65 -22.12
CA ALA A 340 35.60 12.56 -23.05
C ALA A 340 36.62 11.55 -22.48
N LYS A 341 36.34 10.89 -21.34
CA LYS A 341 37.21 9.81 -20.83
C LYS A 341 36.57 8.93 -19.75
N ARG A 342 35.40 8.33 -20.00
CA ARG A 342 34.94 7.11 -19.29
C ARG A 342 33.71 6.48 -19.96
N ARG A 343 33.92 5.90 -21.15
CA ARG A 343 33.02 4.84 -21.66
C ARG A 343 33.70 3.50 -21.42
N GLY A 344 33.26 2.80 -20.37
CA GLY A 344 33.54 1.37 -20.21
C GLY A 344 32.75 0.60 -21.27
N LYS A 345 33.43 0.20 -22.34
CA LYS A 345 32.88 -0.75 -23.32
C LYS A 345 32.71 -2.11 -22.64
N GLN A 346 31.48 -2.60 -22.56
CA GLN A 346 31.24 -4.03 -22.50
C GLN A 346 31.52 -4.59 -23.89
N ALA A 347 32.60 -5.34 -24.03
CA ALA A 347 32.96 -6.04 -25.25
C ALA A 347 32.38 -7.46 -25.21
N ALA A 348 31.87 -7.91 -26.35
CA ALA A 348 31.33 -9.25 -26.54
C ALA A 348 32.43 -10.32 -26.48
N THR A 349 32.03 -11.56 -26.24
CA THR A 349 32.90 -12.74 -26.19
C THR A 349 33.69 -12.89 -27.50
N GLY A 350 35.02 -12.76 -27.44
CA GLY A 350 35.93 -12.99 -28.58
C GLY A 350 37.06 -11.96 -28.78
N ASP A 351 37.09 -10.85 -28.04
CA ASP A 351 38.12 -9.83 -28.22
C ASP A 351 39.45 -10.20 -27.50
N GLU A 352 40.57 -10.08 -28.22
CA GLU A 352 41.93 -10.19 -27.65
C GLU A 352 42.22 -9.01 -26.71
N PRO A 353 42.90 -9.24 -25.56
CA PRO A 353 43.17 -8.19 -24.60
C PRO A 353 44.19 -7.16 -25.13
N PRO A 354 44.12 -5.90 -24.65
CA PRO A 354 45.00 -4.83 -25.12
C PRO A 354 46.50 -5.15 -24.97
N PRO A 355 47.38 -4.57 -25.82
CA PRO A 355 48.83 -4.74 -25.73
C PRO A 355 49.34 -4.38 -24.33
N GLY A 356 50.02 -5.32 -23.66
CA GLY A 356 50.55 -5.14 -22.31
C GLY A 356 49.64 -5.63 -21.17
N TYR A 357 48.43 -6.12 -21.46
CA TYR A 357 47.60 -6.79 -20.46
C TYR A 357 48.15 -8.18 -20.11
N VAL A 358 48.43 -8.40 -18.83
CA VAL A 358 48.80 -9.71 -18.25
C VAL A 358 47.70 -10.21 -17.31
N CYS A 359 47.34 -11.49 -17.44
CA CYS A 359 46.31 -12.11 -16.63
C CYS A 359 46.73 -12.15 -15.15
N LYS A 360 45.98 -11.52 -14.25
CA LYS A 360 46.28 -11.49 -12.80
C LYS A 360 46.23 -12.84 -12.07
N ARG A 361 45.85 -13.93 -12.75
CA ARG A 361 45.83 -15.29 -12.18
C ARG A 361 47.08 -16.10 -12.54
N CYS A 362 47.55 -16.03 -13.78
CA CYS A 362 48.70 -16.81 -14.27
C CYS A 362 49.89 -15.94 -14.72
N ASN A 363 49.71 -14.62 -14.73
CA ASN A 363 50.66 -13.61 -15.19
C ASN A 363 51.10 -13.75 -16.66
N VAL A 364 50.35 -14.49 -17.48
CA VAL A 364 50.61 -14.66 -18.92
C VAL A 364 49.75 -13.67 -19.72
N PRO A 365 50.30 -13.01 -20.76
CA PRO A 365 49.54 -12.12 -21.65
C PRO A 365 48.65 -12.89 -22.64
N GLY A 366 47.72 -12.20 -23.31
CA GLY A 366 46.95 -12.76 -24.43
C GLY A 366 45.56 -13.33 -24.11
N HIS A 367 45.11 -13.32 -22.84
CA HIS A 367 43.73 -13.64 -22.46
C HIS A 367 43.29 -12.83 -21.24
N PHE A 368 41.98 -12.58 -21.07
CA PHE A 368 41.43 -11.95 -19.87
C PHE A 368 41.40 -12.93 -18.68
N VAL A 369 41.45 -12.42 -17.45
CA VAL A 369 41.43 -13.23 -16.21
C VAL A 369 40.28 -14.25 -16.15
N ARG A 370 39.15 -13.97 -16.81
CA ARG A 370 37.98 -14.86 -16.89
C ARG A 370 38.20 -16.06 -17.81
N ASP A 371 38.98 -15.90 -18.87
CA ASP A 371 39.24 -16.92 -19.90
C ASP A 371 40.60 -17.59 -19.68
N CYS A 372 41.10 -17.58 -18.44
CA CYS A 372 42.40 -18.13 -18.10
C CYS A 372 42.42 -19.65 -18.26
N PRO A 373 43.24 -20.21 -19.19
CA PRO A 373 43.29 -21.65 -19.44
C PRO A 373 43.84 -22.44 -18.24
N GLN A 374 44.58 -21.78 -17.32
CA GLN A 374 45.05 -22.37 -16.07
C GLN A 374 43.96 -22.40 -14.97
N ALA A 375 42.78 -21.83 -15.18
CA ALA A 375 41.71 -21.80 -14.18
C ALA A 375 41.15 -23.19 -13.82
N LYS A 376 41.43 -24.22 -14.62
CA LYS A 376 40.98 -25.60 -14.37
C LYS A 376 42.01 -26.47 -13.62
N ASN A 377 43.23 -25.98 -13.38
CA ASN A 377 44.27 -26.73 -12.67
C ASN A 377 44.69 -26.00 -11.38
N ALA A 378 43.81 -25.96 -10.38
CA ALA A 378 44.17 -25.60 -9.01
C ALA A 378 43.21 -26.28 -8.02
N SER A 379 43.16 -27.60 -8.06
CA SER A 379 42.61 -28.39 -6.96
C SER A 379 43.56 -28.33 -5.76
N GLY A 380 43.18 -27.57 -4.73
CA GLY A 380 43.40 -27.98 -3.34
C GLY A 380 44.78 -27.81 -2.67
N SER A 381 45.79 -27.19 -3.28
CA SER A 381 47.05 -26.91 -2.57
C SER A 381 47.10 -25.47 -2.03
N LEU A 382 47.22 -25.33 -0.71
CA LEU A 382 47.48 -24.05 -0.05
C LEU A 382 48.83 -23.48 -0.53
N PRO A 383 48.94 -22.16 -0.80
CA PRO A 383 50.21 -21.54 -1.13
C PRO A 383 51.27 -21.80 -0.05
N GLU A 384 52.51 -22.06 -0.44
CA GLU A 384 53.64 -22.21 0.49
C GLU A 384 53.73 -20.96 1.39
N GLY A 385 53.67 -21.18 2.71
CA GLY A 385 53.67 -20.10 3.71
C GLY A 385 52.29 -19.51 4.05
N TYR A 386 51.18 -20.07 3.57
CA TYR A 386 49.84 -19.63 3.97
C TYR A 386 49.56 -19.96 5.44
N VAL A 387 49.27 -18.91 6.21
CA VAL A 387 48.88 -18.98 7.62
C VAL A 387 47.44 -18.48 7.75
N CYS A 388 46.58 -19.22 8.44
CA CYS A 388 45.18 -18.87 8.61
C CYS A 388 45.04 -17.58 9.43
N ARG A 389 44.28 -16.58 8.93
CA ARG A 389 44.15 -15.27 9.58
C ARG A 389 43.24 -15.25 10.82
N ILE A 390 42.61 -16.38 11.14
CA ILE A 390 41.72 -16.53 12.30
C ILE A 390 42.47 -17.12 13.49
N CYS A 391 43.30 -18.15 13.28
CA CYS A 391 44.04 -18.83 14.35
C CYS A 391 45.57 -18.68 14.27
N ASN A 392 46.09 -18.05 13.20
CA ASN A 392 47.52 -17.92 12.92
C ASN A 392 48.30 -19.24 12.80
N GLU A 393 47.64 -20.34 12.46
CA GLU A 393 48.31 -21.63 12.17
C GLU A 393 48.34 -21.94 10.66
N PRO A 394 49.45 -22.51 10.15
CA PRO A 394 49.55 -22.97 8.77
C PRO A 394 48.79 -24.29 8.55
N GLY A 395 48.48 -24.61 7.28
CA GLY A 395 47.98 -25.95 6.89
C GLY A 395 46.49 -26.08 6.60
N HIS A 396 45.68 -25.03 6.77
CA HIS A 396 44.26 -25.00 6.35
C HIS A 396 43.86 -23.63 5.81
N HIS A 397 42.82 -23.56 4.97
CA HIS A 397 42.29 -22.29 4.45
C HIS A 397 41.36 -21.64 5.48
N ILE A 398 41.22 -20.31 5.47
CA ILE A 398 40.37 -19.55 6.41
C ILE A 398 38.92 -20.06 6.52
N LYS A 399 38.40 -20.69 5.45
CA LYS A 399 37.05 -21.28 5.38
C LYS A 399 36.92 -22.62 6.12
N GLN A 400 38.03 -23.26 6.47
CA GLN A 400 38.11 -24.56 7.13
C GLN A 400 38.82 -24.44 8.49
N CYS A 401 38.83 -23.24 9.08
CA CYS A 401 39.48 -22.99 10.35
C CYS A 401 38.68 -23.64 11.50
N PRO A 402 39.27 -24.59 12.26
CA PRO A 402 38.56 -25.26 13.36
C PRO A 402 38.21 -24.33 14.52
N GLN A 403 38.86 -23.16 14.61
CA GLN A 403 38.63 -22.14 15.64
C GLN A 403 37.70 -20.99 15.19
N ALA A 404 36.99 -21.12 14.06
CA ALA A 404 36.20 -20.05 13.44
C ALA A 404 35.01 -19.51 14.27
N GLY A 405 34.79 -19.97 15.51
CA GLY A 405 33.68 -19.56 16.37
C GLY A 405 34.05 -19.07 17.77
N GLN A 406 35.33 -19.08 18.19
CA GLN A 406 35.69 -18.86 19.60
C GLN A 406 36.13 -17.43 19.96
N ASN A 407 36.46 -16.58 18.99
CA ASN A 407 36.80 -15.17 19.23
C ASN A 407 35.80 -14.24 18.52
N LYS A 408 34.65 -13.99 19.16
CA LYS A 408 33.78 -12.84 18.85
C LYS A 408 33.84 -11.84 20.01
N GLU A 409 34.97 -11.14 20.13
CA GLU A 409 34.90 -9.80 20.71
C GLU A 409 34.41 -8.82 19.64
N PRO A 410 33.56 -7.84 19.98
CA PRO A 410 33.11 -6.84 19.04
C PRO A 410 34.31 -5.96 18.68
N THR A 411 34.81 -6.10 17.46
CA THR A 411 35.83 -5.19 16.92
C THR A 411 35.21 -3.79 16.85
N LYS A 412 35.58 -2.92 17.79
CA LYS A 412 35.39 -1.46 17.65
C LYS A 412 35.97 -1.09 16.29
N ARG A 413 35.13 -0.59 15.37
CA ARG A 413 35.62 -0.02 14.10
C ARG A 413 36.61 1.08 14.48
N GLY A 414 37.89 0.86 14.20
CA GLY A 414 38.92 1.89 14.39
C GLY A 414 38.58 3.12 13.57
N GLY A 415 38.84 4.30 14.13
CA GLY A 415 38.68 5.57 13.44
C GLY A 415 39.46 5.64 12.13
N PRO A 416 39.15 6.59 11.25
CA PRO A 416 39.84 6.72 9.97
C PRO A 416 41.36 6.97 10.16
N PRO A 417 42.21 6.52 9.22
CA PRO A 417 43.67 6.66 9.32
C PRO A 417 44.14 8.11 9.49
N GLU A 418 45.31 8.31 10.12
CA GLU A 418 45.96 9.63 10.20
C GLU A 418 46.14 10.21 8.78
N GLY A 419 45.52 11.37 8.52
CA GLY A 419 45.51 12.04 7.22
C GLY A 419 44.23 11.88 6.40
N TYR A 420 43.26 11.07 6.84
CA TYR A 420 41.94 11.03 6.20
C TYR A 420 41.13 12.30 6.50
N VAL A 421 40.63 12.95 5.46
CA VAL A 421 39.74 14.11 5.53
C VAL A 421 38.43 13.77 4.83
N CYS A 422 37.30 14.04 5.48
CA CYS A 422 35.98 13.77 4.92
C CYS A 422 35.73 14.63 3.67
N ARG A 423 35.26 14.02 2.57
CA ARG A 423 35.01 14.76 1.31
C ARG A 423 33.74 15.61 1.30
N ILE A 424 32.91 15.51 2.35
CA ILE A 424 31.63 16.22 2.44
C ILE A 424 31.83 17.53 3.22
N CYS A 425 32.38 17.45 4.43
CA CYS A 425 32.60 18.63 5.28
C CYS A 425 34.06 19.11 5.30
N SER A 426 34.99 18.39 4.67
CA SER A 426 36.43 18.69 4.69
C SER A 426 37.10 18.66 6.06
N GLU A 427 36.50 17.99 7.06
CA GLU A 427 37.09 17.81 8.39
C GLU A 427 37.65 16.39 8.60
N PRO A 428 38.78 16.24 9.33
CA PRO A 428 39.34 14.94 9.70
C PRO A 428 38.59 14.29 10.88
N GLY A 429 38.84 13.00 11.13
CA GLY A 429 38.43 12.31 12.36
C GLY A 429 37.15 11.45 12.32
N HIS A 430 36.38 11.48 11.23
CA HIS A 430 35.20 10.61 11.03
C HIS A 430 35.17 10.05 9.61
N TRP A 431 34.55 8.89 9.39
CA TRP A 431 34.36 8.36 8.04
C TRP A 431 33.28 9.15 7.30
N ILE A 432 33.29 9.14 5.96
CA ILE A 432 32.27 9.85 5.15
C ILE A 432 30.83 9.38 5.43
N GLN A 433 30.68 8.19 6.01
CA GLN A 433 29.40 7.62 6.43
C GLN A 433 28.88 8.25 7.72
N ASP A 434 29.76 8.75 8.58
CA ASP A 434 29.47 9.31 9.90
C ASP A 434 29.63 10.84 9.90
N CYS A 435 29.46 11.47 8.72
CA CYS A 435 29.64 12.92 8.57
C CYS A 435 28.41 13.69 9.09
N PRO A 436 28.56 14.59 10.07
CA PRO A 436 27.43 15.30 10.67
C PRO A 436 26.74 16.26 9.68
N VAL A 437 27.49 16.81 8.73
CA VAL A 437 26.93 17.68 7.66
C VAL A 437 26.07 16.89 6.68
N LYS A 438 26.47 15.64 6.38
CA LYS A 438 25.67 14.72 5.57
C LYS A 438 24.37 14.36 6.28
N GLU A 439 24.43 14.12 7.58
CA GLU A 439 23.26 13.78 8.39
C GLU A 439 22.24 14.92 8.45
N GLN A 440 22.71 16.18 8.50
CA GLN A 440 21.84 17.36 8.43
C GLN A 440 21.22 17.54 7.02
N GLN A 441 21.99 17.39 5.95
CA GLN A 441 21.49 17.46 4.57
C GLN A 441 20.50 16.33 4.24
N ASP A 442 20.72 15.13 4.78
CA ASP A 442 19.82 13.99 4.62
C ASP A 442 18.49 14.22 5.37
N LYS A 443 18.54 14.81 6.59
CA LYS A 443 17.33 15.22 7.34
C LYS A 443 16.50 16.29 6.63
N GLU A 444 17.14 17.28 6.00
CA GLU A 444 16.46 18.33 5.21
C GLU A 444 15.87 17.79 3.90
N ARG A 445 16.50 16.80 3.25
CA ARG A 445 15.91 16.12 2.07
C ARG A 445 14.74 15.24 2.46
N ASP A 446 14.85 14.50 3.56
CA ASP A 446 13.80 13.59 4.02
C ASP A 446 12.55 14.36 4.52
N SER A 447 12.72 15.53 5.15
CA SER A 447 11.60 16.42 5.49
C SER A 447 10.88 16.96 4.25
N ASN A 448 11.63 17.44 3.25
CA ASN A 448 11.07 17.88 1.96
C ASN A 448 10.36 16.75 1.20
N ARG A 449 10.83 15.51 1.35
CA ARG A 449 10.26 14.31 0.73
C ARG A 449 8.97 13.86 1.43
N GLN A 450 8.93 13.97 2.75
CA GLN A 450 7.72 13.76 3.55
C GLN A 450 6.65 14.82 3.23
N GLU A 451 7.03 16.08 3.02
CA GLU A 451 6.10 17.13 2.58
C GLU A 451 5.49 16.88 1.19
N ILE A 452 6.24 16.28 0.27
CA ILE A 452 5.73 15.95 -1.08
C ILE A 452 4.82 14.71 -1.03
N ALA A 453 5.16 13.71 -0.22
CA ALA A 453 4.35 12.50 -0.04
C ALA A 453 3.00 12.78 0.65
N ASN A 454 2.95 13.78 1.54
CA ASN A 454 1.75 14.19 2.27
C ASN A 454 0.73 15.02 1.45
N ARG A 455 1.01 15.33 0.17
CA ARG A 455 0.19 16.26 -0.64
C ARG A 455 -0.89 15.65 -1.53
N GLY A 456 -1.10 14.33 -1.53
CA GLY A 456 -2.19 13.71 -2.30
C GLY A 456 -2.29 14.22 -3.75
N THR A 457 -3.51 14.42 -4.26
CA THR A 457 -3.77 14.99 -5.60
C THR A 457 -3.31 16.44 -5.77
N ASP A 458 -2.96 17.16 -4.69
CA ASP A 458 -2.55 18.57 -4.72
C ASP A 458 -1.13 18.77 -5.27
N ALA A 459 -0.39 17.67 -5.44
CA ALA A 459 0.88 17.63 -6.17
C ALA A 459 0.73 17.25 -7.65
N CYS A 460 -0.47 16.82 -8.10
CA CYS A 460 -0.72 16.41 -9.48
C CYS A 460 -0.74 17.63 -10.41
N TRP A 461 0.04 17.62 -11.47
CA TRP A 461 0.06 18.74 -12.44
C TRP A 461 -1.22 18.87 -13.28
N PHE A 462 -2.04 17.82 -13.30
CA PHE A 462 -3.23 17.72 -14.15
C PHE A 462 -4.54 17.69 -13.37
N CYS A 463 -4.55 17.39 -12.07
CA CYS A 463 -5.80 17.41 -11.31
C CYS A 463 -6.34 18.84 -11.18
N LEU A 464 -7.61 19.04 -11.57
CA LEU A 464 -8.29 20.35 -11.47
C LEU A 464 -8.42 20.85 -10.02
N SER A 465 -8.35 19.94 -9.04
CA SER A 465 -8.28 20.24 -7.61
C SER A 465 -6.97 20.90 -7.19
N ASN A 466 -5.87 20.71 -7.92
CA ASN A 466 -4.59 21.35 -7.61
C ASN A 466 -4.68 22.86 -7.91
N PRO A 467 -4.49 23.75 -6.91
CA PRO A 467 -4.53 25.20 -7.14
C PRO A 467 -3.44 25.71 -8.09
N LYS A 468 -2.37 24.94 -8.30
CA LYS A 468 -1.26 25.27 -9.22
C LYS A 468 -1.49 24.82 -10.66
N VAL A 469 -2.61 24.15 -10.97
CA VAL A 469 -2.94 23.75 -12.33
C VAL A 469 -3.08 25.00 -13.22
N THR A 470 -2.56 24.92 -14.45
CA THR A 470 -2.52 26.05 -15.39
C THR A 470 -3.90 26.26 -16.06
N LYS A 471 -4.86 26.79 -15.30
CA LYS A 471 -6.28 26.87 -15.69
C LYS A 471 -6.54 27.63 -16.99
N HIS A 472 -5.68 28.60 -17.35
CA HIS A 472 -5.88 29.38 -18.58
C HIS A 472 -5.66 28.59 -19.87
N LEU A 473 -4.93 27.46 -19.82
CA LEU A 473 -4.73 26.57 -20.96
C LEU A 473 -5.90 25.61 -21.22
N ILE A 474 -6.84 25.47 -20.28
CA ILE A 474 -8.01 24.59 -20.42
C ILE A 474 -8.92 25.17 -21.50
N THR A 475 -9.18 24.39 -22.55
CA THR A 475 -9.96 24.81 -23.73
C THR A 475 -11.42 24.38 -23.66
N SER A 476 -11.68 23.17 -23.17
CA SER A 476 -13.04 22.62 -23.00
C SER A 476 -13.08 21.67 -21.80
N ILE A 477 -14.21 21.58 -21.12
CA ILE A 477 -14.42 20.68 -19.97
C ILE A 477 -15.70 19.89 -20.25
N GLY A 478 -15.55 18.58 -20.37
CA GLY A 478 -16.67 17.63 -20.43
C GLY A 478 -17.05 17.11 -19.04
N ASN A 479 -17.78 16.00 -19.01
CA ASN A 479 -18.24 15.40 -17.75
C ASN A 479 -17.16 14.53 -17.09
N GLU A 480 -16.41 13.79 -17.89
CA GLU A 480 -15.38 12.84 -17.46
C GLU A 480 -13.97 13.23 -17.92
N VAL A 481 -13.85 14.02 -18.99
CA VAL A 481 -12.60 14.40 -19.66
C VAL A 481 -12.59 15.91 -19.91
N TYR A 482 -11.45 16.54 -19.72
CA TYR A 482 -11.23 17.92 -20.15
C TYR A 482 -10.09 18.01 -21.17
N ALA A 483 -10.16 19.04 -22.01
CA ALA A 483 -9.18 19.34 -23.04
C ALA A 483 -8.37 20.59 -22.64
N THR A 484 -7.05 20.53 -22.82
CA THR A 484 -6.14 21.64 -22.50
C THR A 484 -5.01 21.73 -23.51
N LEU A 485 -4.58 22.94 -23.86
CA LEU A 485 -3.36 23.10 -24.66
C LEU A 485 -2.13 22.64 -23.87
N ALA A 486 -1.14 22.11 -24.61
CA ALA A 486 0.13 21.68 -24.05
C ALA A 486 0.96 22.90 -23.64
N LYS A 487 1.56 22.86 -22.44
CA LYS A 487 2.60 23.82 -22.09
C LYS A 487 3.85 23.56 -22.93
N GLY A 488 4.30 24.57 -23.66
CA GLY A 488 5.39 24.42 -24.62
C GLY A 488 4.99 23.51 -25.79
N PRO A 489 4.05 23.95 -26.64
CA PRO A 489 3.55 23.15 -27.76
C PRO A 489 4.70 22.76 -28.70
N LEU A 490 4.52 21.67 -29.45
CA LEU A 490 5.55 21.21 -30.39
C LEU A 490 5.63 22.13 -31.60
N VAL A 491 4.50 22.70 -31.99
CA VAL A 491 4.33 23.59 -33.13
C VAL A 491 3.60 24.82 -32.62
N SER A 492 4.06 26.01 -32.95
CA SER A 492 3.42 27.27 -32.58
C SER A 492 2.39 27.66 -33.65
N SER A 493 1.47 28.55 -33.28
CA SER A 493 0.50 29.15 -34.21
C SER A 493 1.16 29.90 -35.39
N ALA A 494 2.46 30.21 -35.30
CA ALA A 494 3.24 30.85 -36.35
C ALA A 494 3.84 29.84 -37.36
N GLU A 495 4.02 28.58 -36.95
CA GLU A 495 4.64 27.53 -37.74
C GLU A 495 3.62 26.63 -38.43
N ASN A 496 2.38 26.58 -37.93
CA ASN A 496 1.27 25.90 -38.57
C ASN A 496 0.03 26.81 -38.63
N ASN A 497 -0.87 26.53 -39.56
CA ASN A 497 -2.12 27.30 -39.68
C ASN A 497 -3.16 26.92 -38.61
N MET A 498 -2.75 26.23 -37.53
CA MET A 498 -3.66 25.84 -36.45
C MET A 498 -3.73 26.96 -35.39
N PRO A 499 -4.93 27.45 -35.06
CA PRO A 499 -5.12 28.33 -33.92
C PRO A 499 -4.57 27.68 -32.65
N GLY A 500 -3.72 28.39 -31.91
CA GLY A 500 -3.07 27.90 -30.69
C GLY A 500 -2.09 26.73 -30.90
N GLY A 501 -1.55 26.56 -32.12
CA GLY A 501 -0.56 25.53 -32.46
C GLY A 501 -1.09 24.09 -32.53
N GLY A 502 -2.30 23.84 -32.01
CA GLY A 502 -3.02 22.56 -32.11
C GLY A 502 -2.47 21.42 -31.23
N HIS A 503 -1.41 21.61 -30.45
CA HIS A 503 -0.93 20.58 -29.52
C HIS A 503 -1.81 20.55 -28.26
N ILE A 504 -2.68 19.55 -28.17
CA ILE A 504 -3.71 19.45 -27.13
C ILE A 504 -3.58 18.15 -26.34
N LEU A 505 -3.92 18.21 -25.05
CA LEU A 505 -4.02 17.06 -24.16
C LEU A 505 -5.48 16.80 -23.83
N LEU A 506 -5.88 15.53 -23.89
CA LEU A 506 -7.13 15.04 -23.33
C LEU A 506 -6.82 14.28 -22.05
N ILE A 507 -7.46 14.69 -20.97
CA ILE A 507 -7.13 14.26 -19.61
C ILE A 507 -8.44 13.94 -18.88
N PRO A 508 -8.57 12.74 -18.29
CA PRO A 508 -9.68 12.45 -17.39
C PRO A 508 -9.73 13.45 -16.23
N ILE A 509 -10.92 13.83 -15.79
CA ILE A 509 -11.09 14.71 -14.63
C ILE A 509 -10.72 13.95 -13.36
N THR A 510 -11.13 12.68 -13.26
CA THR A 510 -10.75 11.77 -12.19
C THR A 510 -9.30 11.31 -12.36
N HIS A 511 -8.52 11.31 -11.27
CA HIS A 511 -7.12 10.88 -11.30
C HIS A 511 -7.04 9.37 -11.56
N TYR A 512 -6.64 9.01 -12.79
CA TYR A 512 -6.20 7.66 -13.14
C TYR A 512 -4.73 7.69 -13.52
N GLU A 513 -3.94 6.66 -13.21
CA GLU A 513 -2.53 6.62 -13.62
C GLU A 513 -2.39 6.37 -15.12
N THR A 514 -3.19 5.44 -15.65
CA THR A 514 -3.22 5.06 -17.07
C THR A 514 -4.68 4.89 -17.53
N ILE A 515 -4.94 5.00 -18.83
CA ILE A 515 -6.30 4.83 -19.37
C ILE A 515 -6.77 3.38 -19.22
N GLN A 516 -5.84 2.41 -19.26
CA GLN A 516 -6.16 1.01 -19.00
C GLN A 516 -6.50 0.72 -17.53
N SER A 517 -6.07 1.57 -16.59
CA SER A 517 -6.38 1.45 -15.16
C SER A 517 -7.78 1.95 -14.78
N ILE A 518 -8.53 2.53 -15.73
CA ILE A 518 -9.88 3.05 -15.48
C ILE A 518 -10.81 1.87 -15.14
N PRO A 519 -11.54 1.91 -14.01
CA PRO A 519 -12.50 0.87 -13.62
C PRO A 519 -13.59 0.69 -14.68
N MET A 520 -14.05 -0.55 -14.88
CA MET A 520 -14.99 -0.91 -15.94
C MET A 520 -16.32 -0.12 -15.89
N GLU A 521 -16.74 0.31 -14.69
CA GLU A 521 -17.92 1.13 -14.46
C GLU A 521 -17.81 2.55 -15.02
N ALA A 522 -16.63 3.18 -14.96
CA ALA A 522 -16.37 4.51 -15.52
C ALA A 522 -15.75 4.45 -16.93
N GLN A 523 -15.21 3.29 -17.31
CA GLN A 523 -14.44 3.12 -18.54
C GLN A 523 -15.29 3.43 -19.78
N VAL A 524 -16.57 3.06 -19.81
CA VAL A 524 -17.45 3.31 -20.95
C VAL A 524 -17.63 4.82 -21.16
N ASP A 525 -17.91 5.57 -20.10
CA ASP A 525 -18.19 7.01 -20.19
C ASP A 525 -16.91 7.80 -20.53
N VAL A 526 -15.80 7.52 -19.84
CA VAL A 526 -14.50 8.18 -20.09
C VAL A 526 -14.00 7.90 -21.50
N ILE A 527 -14.03 6.64 -21.97
CA ILE A 527 -13.57 6.29 -23.32
C ILE A 527 -14.52 6.88 -24.38
N THR A 528 -15.83 6.83 -24.15
CA THR A 528 -16.80 7.42 -25.09
C THR A 528 -16.56 8.91 -25.24
N GLU A 529 -16.31 9.63 -24.16
CA GLU A 529 -16.02 11.06 -24.21
C GLU A 529 -14.65 11.37 -24.84
N LEU A 530 -13.62 10.57 -24.54
CA LEU A 530 -12.31 10.65 -25.22
C LEU A 530 -12.46 10.51 -26.74
N GLU A 531 -13.22 9.52 -27.21
CA GLU A 531 -13.45 9.29 -28.64
C GLU A 531 -14.30 10.39 -29.28
N ARG A 532 -15.27 10.97 -28.55
CA ARG A 532 -16.01 12.15 -29.00
C ARG A 532 -15.09 13.36 -29.19
N PHE A 533 -14.22 13.64 -28.23
CA PHE A 533 -13.21 14.70 -28.35
C PHE A 533 -12.27 14.45 -29.53
N LYS A 534 -11.73 13.23 -29.68
CA LYS A 534 -10.89 12.87 -30.84
C LYS A 534 -11.62 13.10 -32.17
N SER A 535 -12.90 12.72 -32.27
CA SER A 535 -13.71 12.94 -33.47
C SER A 535 -13.91 14.43 -33.77
N SER A 536 -14.27 15.24 -32.77
CA SER A 536 -14.42 16.69 -32.91
C SER A 536 -13.12 17.39 -33.32
N LEU A 537 -12.00 17.04 -32.67
CA LEU A 537 -10.68 17.56 -33.00
C LEU A 537 -10.27 17.16 -34.41
N ARG A 538 -10.54 15.92 -34.85
CA ARG A 538 -10.24 15.48 -36.22
C ARG A 538 -10.95 16.35 -37.27
N ARG A 539 -12.24 16.66 -37.06
CA ARG A 539 -13.01 17.55 -37.96
C ARG A 539 -12.46 18.98 -37.96
N MET A 540 -12.04 19.48 -36.80
CA MET A 540 -11.40 20.80 -36.70
C MET A 540 -10.07 20.83 -37.46
N PHE A 541 -9.18 19.86 -37.22
CA PHE A 541 -7.86 19.79 -37.86
C PHE A 541 -7.98 19.69 -39.37
N GLU A 542 -8.98 18.92 -39.86
CA GLU A 542 -9.26 18.79 -41.29
C GLU A 542 -9.62 20.14 -41.94
N LYS A 543 -10.41 21.01 -41.27
CA LYS A 543 -10.74 22.37 -41.75
C LYS A 543 -9.51 23.24 -41.93
N PHE A 544 -8.49 23.05 -41.10
CA PHE A 544 -7.20 23.75 -41.20
C PHE A 544 -6.16 23.00 -42.06
N GLY A 545 -6.58 21.95 -42.78
CA GLY A 545 -5.71 21.21 -43.69
C GLY A 545 -4.62 20.39 -43.00
N GLN A 546 -4.81 20.03 -41.73
CA GLN A 546 -3.90 19.19 -40.97
C GLN A 546 -4.52 17.80 -40.75
N ASP A 547 -3.65 16.80 -40.60
CA ASP A 547 -4.01 15.53 -39.98
C ASP A 547 -3.64 15.57 -38.49
N MET A 548 -4.13 14.62 -37.70
CA MET A 548 -3.79 14.52 -36.28
C MET A 548 -3.16 13.17 -35.95
N VAL A 549 -2.16 13.19 -35.09
CA VAL A 549 -1.60 11.99 -34.45
C VAL A 549 -1.97 11.99 -32.99
N VAL A 550 -2.21 10.80 -32.44
CA VAL A 550 -2.65 10.62 -31.06
C VAL A 550 -1.62 9.76 -30.34
N THR A 551 -1.00 10.26 -29.29
CA THR A 551 0.02 9.54 -28.52
C THR A 551 -0.41 9.28 -27.10
N GLU A 552 -0.23 8.05 -26.65
CA GLU A 552 -0.49 7.60 -25.30
C GLU A 552 0.74 6.85 -24.77
N ILE A 553 1.09 7.14 -23.52
CA ILE A 553 2.10 6.37 -22.78
C ILE A 553 1.42 5.84 -21.53
N SER A 554 1.14 4.54 -21.51
CA SER A 554 0.71 3.85 -20.31
C SER A 554 1.94 3.36 -19.55
N ARG A 555 2.17 3.95 -18.38
CA ARG A 555 3.25 3.57 -17.49
C ARG A 555 2.85 3.89 -16.06
N HIS A 556 2.74 2.86 -15.23
CA HIS A 556 2.55 3.02 -13.80
C HIS A 556 3.84 3.61 -13.21
N SER A 557 3.73 4.75 -12.54
CA SER A 557 4.89 5.42 -11.96
C SER A 557 5.34 4.68 -10.70
N GLY A 558 6.65 4.66 -10.46
CA GLY A 558 7.19 4.21 -9.17
C GLY A 558 6.89 5.24 -8.07
N ARG A 559 7.01 4.79 -6.81
CA ARG A 559 6.76 5.43 -5.48
C ARG A 559 6.87 6.96 -5.29
N ASN A 560 7.38 7.75 -6.24
CA ASN A 560 7.65 9.19 -6.10
C ASN A 560 7.13 10.06 -7.26
N SER A 561 6.30 9.56 -8.18
CA SER A 561 5.75 10.37 -9.26
C SER A 561 4.26 10.13 -9.39
N LEU A 562 3.46 11.17 -9.14
CA LEU A 562 2.02 11.13 -9.31
C LEU A 562 1.71 11.31 -10.81
N SER A 563 1.68 10.21 -11.56
CA SER A 563 1.30 10.22 -12.98
C SER A 563 -0.21 10.30 -13.15
N HIS A 564 -0.66 11.15 -14.07
CA HIS A 564 -2.05 11.22 -14.50
C HIS A 564 -2.13 10.77 -15.97
N ALA A 565 -3.05 9.87 -16.26
CA ALA A 565 -3.43 9.43 -17.59
C ALA A 565 -3.74 10.63 -18.48
N HIS A 566 -3.10 10.69 -19.64
CA HIS A 566 -3.41 11.70 -20.64
C HIS A 566 -3.07 11.17 -22.02
N ILE A 567 -3.80 11.65 -23.01
CA ILE A 567 -3.50 11.47 -24.41
C ILE A 567 -3.04 12.81 -24.97
N GLN A 568 -1.93 12.82 -25.71
CA GLN A 568 -1.50 14.01 -26.44
C GLN A 568 -1.91 13.88 -27.90
N ILE A 569 -2.44 14.96 -28.46
CA ILE A 569 -2.84 15.07 -29.85
C ILE A 569 -2.04 16.20 -30.48
N MET A 570 -1.39 15.92 -31.60
CA MET A 570 -0.53 16.88 -32.29
C MET A 570 -0.90 16.93 -33.78
N PRO A 571 -0.91 18.13 -34.38
CA PRO A 571 -1.16 18.27 -35.81
C PRO A 571 0.09 17.84 -36.60
N ILE A 572 -0.14 17.21 -37.74
CA ILE A 572 0.88 16.98 -38.75
C ILE A 572 0.37 17.41 -40.14
N PRO A 573 1.26 17.85 -41.05
CA PRO A 573 0.86 18.15 -42.41
C PRO A 573 0.25 16.93 -43.12
N LYS A 574 -0.77 17.17 -43.94
CA LYS A 574 -1.39 16.10 -44.74
C LYS A 574 -0.37 15.39 -45.63
N GLY A 575 -0.52 14.07 -45.77
CA GLY A 575 0.35 13.24 -46.62
C GLY A 575 1.71 12.88 -46.01
N LYS A 576 1.96 13.22 -44.74
CA LYS A 576 3.21 12.89 -44.02
C LYS A 576 3.16 11.60 -43.19
N VAL A 577 2.09 10.83 -43.27
CA VAL A 577 1.91 9.60 -42.47
C VAL A 577 2.97 8.54 -42.78
N ASP A 578 3.33 8.35 -44.06
CA ASP A 578 4.33 7.37 -44.46
C ASP A 578 5.74 7.76 -43.99
N ASP A 579 6.09 9.03 -44.13
CA ASP A 579 7.34 9.59 -43.59
C ASP A 579 7.43 9.39 -42.07
N LEU A 580 6.33 9.65 -41.35
CA LEU A 580 6.27 9.47 -39.90
C LEU A 580 6.45 8.00 -39.50
N ARG A 581 5.79 7.09 -40.21
CA ARG A 581 5.93 5.64 -39.98
C ARG A 581 7.38 5.19 -40.17
N GLU A 582 8.04 5.64 -41.23
CA GLU A 582 9.46 5.34 -41.46
C GLU A 582 10.33 5.87 -40.32
N ILE A 583 10.11 7.12 -39.88
CA ILE A 583 10.84 7.73 -38.76
C ILE A 583 10.64 6.92 -37.48
N LEU A 584 9.41 6.52 -37.15
CA LEU A 584 9.11 5.73 -35.96
C LEU A 584 9.83 4.38 -35.97
N HIS A 585 9.81 3.65 -37.10
CA HIS A 585 10.56 2.41 -37.24
C HIS A 585 12.07 2.62 -37.10
N LYS A 586 12.62 3.65 -37.76
CA LYS A 586 14.05 3.93 -37.78
C LYS A 586 14.58 4.37 -36.42
N GLU A 587 13.89 5.30 -35.75
CA GLU A 587 14.29 5.77 -34.42
C GLU A 587 13.97 4.75 -33.33
N GLY A 588 12.83 4.06 -33.45
CA GLY A 588 12.48 2.96 -32.55
C GLY A 588 13.51 1.83 -32.59
N ALA A 589 13.97 1.43 -33.79
CA ALA A 589 14.99 0.40 -33.94
C ALA A 589 16.32 0.78 -33.26
N LYS A 590 16.73 2.05 -33.29
CA LYS A 590 17.93 2.52 -32.57
C LYS A 590 17.81 2.40 -31.05
N LEU A 591 16.59 2.52 -30.54
CA LEU A 591 16.26 2.39 -29.13
C LEU A 591 15.93 0.95 -28.71
N GLY A 592 15.91 -0.01 -29.66
CA GLY A 592 15.54 -1.39 -29.41
C GLY A 592 14.03 -1.63 -29.28
N MET A 593 13.21 -0.66 -29.69
CA MET A 593 11.75 -0.79 -29.66
C MET A 593 11.26 -1.78 -30.70
N LYS A 594 10.23 -2.55 -30.31
CA LYS A 594 9.53 -3.50 -31.18
C LYS A 594 8.06 -3.12 -31.27
N PHE A 595 7.62 -2.75 -32.47
CA PHE A 595 6.22 -2.45 -32.73
C PHE A 595 5.41 -3.73 -32.92
N GLN A 596 4.23 -3.78 -32.30
CA GLN A 596 3.30 -4.89 -32.26
C GLN A 596 1.91 -4.42 -32.73
N PRO A 597 1.07 -5.32 -33.28
CA PRO A 597 -0.24 -4.94 -33.82
C PRO A 597 -1.33 -4.76 -32.77
N GLN A 598 -1.09 -5.20 -31.52
CA GLN A 598 -2.11 -5.23 -30.47
C GLN A 598 -1.57 -4.64 -29.18
N LEU A 599 -2.47 -4.00 -28.43
CA LEU A 599 -2.21 -3.59 -27.06
C LEU A 599 -2.01 -4.82 -26.17
N PRO A 600 -1.27 -4.69 -25.06
CA PRO A 600 -1.21 -5.75 -24.06
C PRO A 600 -2.62 -6.07 -23.52
N ASN A 601 -2.91 -7.37 -23.31
CA ASN A 601 -4.16 -7.82 -22.68
C ASN A 601 -4.19 -7.57 -21.16
N ASP A 602 -3.02 -7.38 -20.54
CA ASP A 602 -2.87 -7.10 -19.12
C ASP A 602 -3.02 -5.60 -18.86
N PRO A 603 -4.04 -5.15 -18.09
CA PRO A 603 -4.26 -3.73 -17.78
C PRO A 603 -3.10 -3.09 -17.00
N SER A 604 -2.25 -3.89 -16.35
CA SER A 604 -1.06 -3.41 -15.62
C SER A 604 0.17 -3.25 -16.51
N ALA A 605 0.10 -3.66 -17.79
CA ALA A 605 1.22 -3.61 -18.70
C ALA A 605 1.56 -2.18 -19.12
N HIS A 606 2.84 -1.95 -19.36
CA HIS A 606 3.32 -0.66 -19.85
C HIS A 606 3.43 -0.69 -21.37
N PHE A 607 3.01 0.38 -22.02
CA PHE A 607 3.13 0.51 -23.46
C PHE A 607 3.25 1.96 -23.92
N PHE A 608 3.84 2.14 -25.09
CA PHE A 608 3.73 3.32 -25.92
C PHE A 608 2.79 3.00 -27.07
N LYS A 609 1.85 3.90 -27.36
CA LYS A 609 0.94 3.80 -28.51
C LYS A 609 0.87 5.14 -29.23
N MET A 610 0.98 5.10 -30.56
CA MET A 610 0.72 6.26 -31.43
C MET A 610 -0.28 5.87 -32.52
N ASP A 611 -1.47 6.47 -32.52
CA ASP A 611 -2.44 6.32 -33.60
C ASP A 611 -2.10 7.29 -34.74
N LEU A 612 -1.99 6.73 -35.94
CA LEU A 612 -1.69 7.44 -37.18
C LEU A 612 -3.00 7.89 -37.88
N PRO A 613 -2.92 8.90 -38.78
CA PRO A 613 -4.11 9.43 -39.45
C PRO A 613 -4.88 8.42 -40.29
N ASP A 614 -4.21 7.40 -40.82
CA ASP A 614 -4.76 6.34 -41.67
C ASP A 614 -5.42 5.19 -40.89
N GLY A 615 -5.45 5.30 -39.55
CA GLY A 615 -6.09 4.33 -38.67
C GLY A 615 -5.17 3.22 -38.17
N GLU A 616 -3.89 3.20 -38.57
CA GLU A 616 -2.91 2.28 -38.00
C GLU A 616 -2.42 2.77 -36.63
N SER A 617 -2.16 1.84 -35.70
CA SER A 617 -1.57 2.14 -34.39
C SER A 617 -0.16 1.56 -34.28
N MET A 618 0.82 2.40 -33.97
CA MET A 618 2.20 2.00 -33.66
C MET A 618 2.32 1.71 -32.18
N ILE A 619 2.31 0.43 -31.79
CA ILE A 619 2.27 0.00 -30.37
C ILE A 619 3.58 -0.67 -29.98
N HIS A 620 4.21 -0.23 -28.90
CA HIS A 620 5.39 -0.87 -28.32
C HIS A 620 5.14 -1.25 -26.85
N HIS A 621 5.27 -2.53 -26.52
CA HIS A 621 5.16 -3.01 -25.13
C HIS A 621 6.46 -2.73 -24.39
N ILE A 622 6.39 -1.86 -23.39
CA ILE A 622 7.53 -1.46 -22.56
C ILE A 622 7.75 -2.56 -21.52
N GLN A 623 8.91 -3.21 -21.56
CA GLN A 623 9.23 -4.30 -20.65
C GLN A 623 9.50 -3.80 -19.23
N ARG A 624 9.30 -4.65 -18.21
CA ARG A 624 9.64 -4.31 -16.82
C ARG A 624 11.14 -4.04 -16.71
N GLY A 625 11.50 -2.83 -16.25
CA GLY A 625 12.89 -2.38 -16.12
C GLY A 625 13.50 -1.77 -17.39
N GLU A 626 12.75 -1.69 -18.49
CA GLU A 626 13.18 -1.02 -19.70
C GLU A 626 13.28 0.50 -19.52
N ARG A 627 14.37 1.09 -20.03
CA ARG A 627 14.53 2.54 -20.06
C ARG A 627 13.86 3.11 -21.30
N PHE A 628 12.59 3.49 -21.16
CA PHE A 628 11.84 4.14 -22.23
C PHE A 628 11.92 5.67 -22.16
N ASN A 629 12.15 6.33 -23.30
CA ASN A 629 12.15 7.78 -23.42
C ASN A 629 10.71 8.30 -23.58
N LEU A 630 10.18 9.00 -22.58
CA LEU A 630 8.82 9.56 -22.61
C LEU A 630 8.61 10.62 -23.70
N GLN A 631 9.68 11.24 -24.21
CA GLN A 631 9.63 12.21 -25.30
C GLN A 631 9.74 11.56 -26.69
N PHE A 632 9.73 10.23 -26.79
CA PHE A 632 9.91 9.53 -28.07
C PHE A 632 8.91 9.98 -29.15
N GLY A 633 7.62 10.04 -28.82
CA GLY A 633 6.58 10.48 -29.76
C GLY A 633 6.81 11.91 -30.25
N ARG A 634 7.11 12.83 -29.32
CA ARG A 634 7.43 14.23 -29.63
C ARG A 634 8.71 14.35 -30.49
N GLN A 635 9.75 13.59 -30.18
CA GLN A 635 11.01 13.57 -30.94
C GLN A 635 10.80 13.09 -32.39
N ALA A 636 9.99 12.05 -32.59
CA ALA A 636 9.65 11.58 -33.93
C ALA A 636 8.93 12.66 -34.74
N LEU A 637 8.00 13.38 -34.13
CA LEU A 637 7.25 14.46 -34.76
C LEU A 637 8.08 15.72 -35.00
N ALA A 638 8.95 16.09 -34.06
CA ALA A 638 9.90 17.19 -34.23
C ALA A 638 10.81 16.94 -35.45
N LYS A 639 11.24 15.69 -35.62
CA LYS A 639 12.05 15.27 -36.78
C LYS A 639 11.25 15.25 -38.08
N LEU A 640 9.98 14.87 -38.04
CA LEU A 640 9.08 14.90 -39.20
C LEU A 640 8.89 16.33 -39.73
N MET A 641 8.78 17.31 -38.82
CA MET A 641 8.56 18.73 -39.11
C MET A 641 9.84 19.54 -39.29
N ASP A 642 11.02 18.90 -39.23
CA ASP A 642 12.35 19.54 -39.35
C ASP A 642 12.62 20.63 -38.30
N ILE A 643 12.15 20.41 -37.07
CA ILE A 643 12.31 21.31 -35.89
C ILE A 643 12.91 20.55 -34.68
N PRO A 644 14.10 19.93 -34.82
CA PRO A 644 14.68 19.06 -33.80
C PRO A 644 14.94 19.75 -32.45
N GLU A 645 15.14 21.06 -32.43
CA GLU A 645 15.29 21.89 -31.22
C GLU A 645 14.03 21.92 -30.36
N ARG A 646 12.85 21.72 -30.97
CA ARG A 646 11.55 21.70 -30.27
C ARG A 646 11.19 20.33 -29.69
N ALA A 647 12.07 19.35 -29.84
CA ALA A 647 11.93 18.03 -29.23
C ALA A 647 11.95 18.08 -27.70
N ASP A 648 12.64 19.06 -27.10
CA ASP A 648 12.51 19.36 -25.67
C ASP A 648 11.41 20.41 -25.47
N TRP A 649 10.36 20.03 -24.75
CA TRP A 649 9.24 20.93 -24.48
C TRP A 649 9.64 22.15 -23.65
N LYS A 650 10.69 22.05 -22.83
CA LYS A 650 11.18 23.19 -22.03
C LYS A 650 11.80 24.29 -22.89
N ALA A 651 12.41 23.90 -24.02
CA ALA A 651 12.93 24.84 -25.00
C ALA A 651 11.80 25.59 -25.74
N CYS A 652 10.56 25.12 -25.60
CA CYS A 652 9.37 25.72 -26.22
C CYS A 652 8.54 26.54 -25.22
N ALA A 653 9.07 26.89 -24.04
CA ALA A 653 8.32 27.64 -23.03
C ALA A 653 7.87 29.01 -23.57
N GLN A 654 6.60 29.36 -23.31
CA GLN A 654 5.96 30.61 -23.73
C GLN A 654 5.63 31.47 -22.50
N SER A 655 5.36 32.76 -22.71
CA SER A 655 4.84 33.63 -21.66
C SER A 655 3.38 33.29 -21.32
N GLU A 656 2.93 33.69 -20.12
CA GLU A 656 1.53 33.45 -19.71
C GLU A 656 0.54 34.19 -20.62
N GLU A 657 0.92 35.37 -21.14
CA GLU A 657 0.13 36.16 -22.08
C GLU A 657 0.02 35.49 -23.45
N GLU A 658 1.12 34.92 -23.95
CA GLU A 658 1.13 34.12 -25.19
C GLU A 658 0.25 32.89 -25.03
N GLU A 659 0.41 32.15 -23.93
CA GLU A 659 -0.42 30.99 -23.59
C GLU A 659 -1.92 31.33 -23.53
N LYS A 660 -2.28 32.46 -22.91
CA LYS A 660 -3.67 32.93 -22.85
C LYS A 660 -4.23 33.28 -24.22
N THR A 661 -3.43 33.94 -25.05
CA THR A 661 -3.85 34.34 -26.40
C THR A 661 -4.08 33.10 -27.26
N GLU A 662 -3.12 32.17 -27.28
CA GLU A 662 -3.24 30.92 -28.02
C GLU A 662 -4.40 30.05 -27.54
N ALA A 663 -4.64 30.00 -26.22
CA ALA A 663 -5.80 29.29 -25.67
C ALA A 663 -7.13 29.93 -26.07
N GLN A 664 -7.21 31.26 -26.16
CA GLN A 664 -8.41 31.97 -26.63
C GLN A 664 -8.65 31.74 -28.12
N ASP A 665 -7.60 31.79 -28.94
CA ASP A 665 -7.68 31.53 -30.38
C ASP A 665 -8.12 30.09 -30.66
N PHE A 666 -7.56 29.12 -29.92
CA PHE A 666 -7.99 27.73 -30.00
C PHE A 666 -9.45 27.57 -29.59
N LYS A 667 -9.89 28.17 -28.47
CA LYS A 667 -11.28 28.13 -28.00
C LYS A 667 -12.25 28.68 -29.04
N ALA A 668 -11.93 29.82 -29.64
CA ALA A 668 -12.76 30.44 -30.66
C ALA A 668 -12.90 29.52 -31.89
N ALA A 669 -11.82 28.87 -32.30
CA ALA A 669 -11.85 27.95 -33.43
C ALA A 669 -12.51 26.59 -33.11
N PHE A 670 -12.37 26.09 -31.88
CA PHE A 670 -12.94 24.82 -31.43
C PHE A 670 -14.43 24.94 -31.07
N ALA A 671 -14.95 26.15 -30.80
CA ALA A 671 -16.34 26.37 -30.39
C ALA A 671 -17.40 25.76 -31.35
N GLU A 672 -17.13 25.70 -32.65
CA GLU A 672 -18.01 25.07 -33.65
C GLU A 672 -18.03 23.53 -33.54
N TYR A 673 -17.00 22.94 -32.93
CA TYR A 673 -16.78 21.50 -32.81
C TYR A 673 -16.98 20.98 -31.37
N ASP A 674 -17.07 21.88 -30.40
CA ASP A 674 -17.16 21.57 -28.99
C ASP A 674 -18.59 21.14 -28.60
N PHE A 675 -18.76 19.83 -28.44
CA PHE A 675 -20.03 19.21 -28.05
C PHE A 675 -20.44 19.56 -26.61
N ASN A 676 -19.57 20.16 -25.79
CA ASN A 676 -19.92 20.61 -24.44
C ASN A 676 -20.56 22.00 -24.43
N ILE A 677 -20.38 22.78 -25.49
CA ILE A 677 -20.91 24.15 -25.63
C ILE A 677 -22.18 24.15 -26.50
N THR A 678 -22.18 23.33 -27.55
CA THR A 678 -23.35 23.12 -28.40
C THR A 678 -24.20 21.99 -27.81
N GLY A 679 -25.36 22.30 -27.23
CA GLY A 679 -26.29 21.30 -26.66
C GLY A 679 -26.94 20.40 -27.71
N GLN A 680 -26.15 19.60 -28.42
CA GLN A 680 -26.57 18.57 -29.38
C GLN A 680 -26.30 17.16 -28.86
#